data_AF-A0A8J3FQP3-F1
#
_entry.id   AF-A0A8J3FQP3-F1
#
_cell.length_a   1.000
_cell.length_b   1.000
_cell.length_c   1.000
_cell.angle_alpha   90.00
_cell.angle_beta   90.00
_cell.angle_gamma   90.00
#
_symmetry.space_group_name_H-M   'P 1'
#
loop_
_entity.id
_entity.type
_entity.pdbx_description
1 polymer ?
#
loop_
_entity_poly.entity_id
_entity_poly.type
_entity_poly.pdbx_seq_one_letter_code
_entity_poly.pdbx_strand_id
1 'polypeptide(L)'
;MRSQRRPSPRPSPRRLLIGLLATLLMFSGGFVAVAVTGTADAAIRRCNPGDTDWPDCLPTHAQLDGALSTPRNGAYFWTGRTGGENGTSVEVPAGEIAHDRGGITLESAIEAHGFAMPDFPAPDAQLSQADRDRIVEIWTYASRSLALHASGIVFVVTSDWRRPNNIWDTQEQPRIINENPDTVAIFQINVLTMGESLIWHRPGYTEDQVWLARAQMQAERLCPLLEAAGFPRASTWSSPTSTGAFSTVDATPIQGAYTGQYWGVSSTSSSVTYTLYQEDRASRTTNMPPSYRENIAARPTITAHLSHGGPPEYFELGWGGYPGEAGYEGLLYEPEELNCKHYDGELKRAVAAPLAGKRIRLMPLGDSITFGVQSSDGNGYRDRLHDLLDRAGATVDFVGSEQGGSMSDNDNEGHPGWRIDQVAEVAACTVPQYQPNVVTLHIGTNDANQNYQISTAADRVTSVIEKILADSPHAVVLVSQVITTGKAGLQPRIDEINFAVNDAVRGLRQAGKHVMMVSQEDVWQSDGLQDDAHPTDAGYDKMAGNFDDTLTALKDWITDPDPVRSTSPDCDPGATALGPGWRKLGVIAPGTSDPGRVELADVDGDHRDDYIKVHREGSFRVLLNQRSDTPGQPHFVDVGTYKPYGISQVPVDPDAEVPSDGFRFADLNGDGRADLINVTPTGKSSAFLNLPGTDGALNFVKWGILFDEAEIKRGHIRFADIDGDGCADLLQVGDEGNVHAYFNVPNDDPFTLPTWRMKKNWAPGAQGGTLTSLRFGDVNGDGAADYLTVGSDGSVHAYFNNGGLDAGGFTPHLNFAYASDYPREYVQFHDISGDGKADYLVVYKGGAIRAWLNRGGNQ
;
A
#
# COMPACT_ATOMS: atom_id res chain seq x y z
N MET A 1 18.80 83.61 -7.56
CA MET A 1 17.59 84.00 -6.79
C MET A 1 16.55 82.90 -7.01
N ARG A 2 16.25 82.06 -6.00
CA ARG A 2 14.95 81.98 -5.27
C ARG A 2 13.73 82.01 -6.21
N SER A 3 12.73 81.12 -6.17
CA SER A 3 12.32 80.12 -5.17
C SER A 3 11.18 79.24 -5.73
N GLN A 4 11.11 77.98 -5.28
CA GLN A 4 9.94 77.18 -4.83
C GLN A 4 8.59 77.34 -5.56
N ARG A 5 7.88 76.27 -5.96
CA ARG A 5 7.29 75.23 -5.10
C ARG A 5 6.92 73.96 -5.88
N ARG A 6 7.08 72.81 -5.23
CA ARG A 6 6.52 71.47 -5.51
C ARG A 6 5.15 71.32 -4.81
N PRO A 7 4.24 70.35 -5.11
CA PRO A 7 4.54 68.91 -5.06
C PRO A 7 3.88 67.97 -6.11
N SER A 8 4.68 66.93 -6.44
CA SER A 8 4.42 65.48 -6.65
C SER A 8 2.95 64.95 -6.76
N PRO A 9 2.69 63.88 -7.54
CA PRO A 9 3.46 62.63 -7.47
C PRO A 9 4.02 62.03 -8.76
N ARG A 10 4.94 61.13 -8.46
CA ARG A 10 5.94 60.37 -9.23
C ARG A 10 5.46 58.89 -9.23
N PRO A 11 6.16 57.90 -9.83
CA PRO A 11 6.10 57.54 -11.26
C PRO A 11 6.00 55.96 -11.43
N SER A 12 5.59 55.40 -12.57
CA SER A 12 6.44 54.79 -13.64
C SER A 12 7.01 53.35 -13.40
N PRO A 13 7.65 52.69 -14.40
CA PRO A 13 7.39 51.29 -14.77
C PRO A 13 8.68 50.41 -14.84
N ARG A 14 8.54 49.17 -15.33
CA ARG A 14 9.50 48.28 -16.05
C ARG A 14 11.03 48.43 -15.83
N ARG A 15 11.63 47.29 -15.43
CA ARG A 15 12.92 46.66 -15.82
C ARG A 15 14.22 47.50 -15.83
N LEU A 16 15.19 47.13 -14.99
CA LEU A 16 16.54 46.67 -15.40
C LEU A 16 17.44 46.22 -14.21
N LEU A 17 18.16 45.11 -14.45
CA LEU A 17 19.56 44.81 -14.07
C LEU A 17 19.95 44.15 -12.71
N ILE A 18 20.22 42.84 -12.79
CA ILE A 18 21.46 42.09 -12.45
C ILE A 18 22.20 42.39 -11.12
N GLY A 19 22.38 41.34 -10.31
CA GLY A 19 23.72 41.00 -9.77
C GLY A 19 23.89 40.76 -8.26
N LEU A 20 24.26 39.51 -7.91
CA LEU A 20 24.96 39.02 -6.70
C LEU A 20 24.19 38.94 -5.37
N LEU A 21 23.89 37.71 -4.92
CA LEU A 21 24.73 36.92 -3.99
C LEU A 21 23.93 35.68 -3.53
N ALA A 22 24.30 34.50 -4.04
CA ALA A 22 23.81 33.22 -3.55
C ALA A 22 25.01 32.32 -3.24
N THR A 23 25.37 32.19 -1.96
CA THR A 23 25.75 30.89 -1.36
C THR A 23 25.80 31.05 0.16
N LEU A 24 24.88 30.38 0.86
CA LEU A 24 25.11 29.33 1.87
C LEU A 24 23.94 29.29 2.87
N LEU A 25 23.03 28.33 2.71
CA LEU A 25 22.30 27.68 3.80
C LEU A 25 21.70 26.37 3.25
N MET A 26 22.37 25.27 3.59
CA MET A 26 21.88 23.91 3.39
C MET A 26 20.82 23.56 4.44
N PHE A 27 19.98 22.59 4.05
CA PHE A 27 19.23 21.58 4.82
C PHE A 27 17.72 21.67 4.66
N SER A 28 17.20 20.99 3.62
CA SER A 28 15.80 20.55 3.47
C SER A 28 15.70 19.41 2.44
N GLY A 29 14.60 18.67 2.50
CA GLY A 29 14.37 17.34 1.94
C GLY A 29 14.63 17.15 0.45
N GLY A 30 15.07 15.94 0.10
CA GLY A 30 15.28 15.49 -1.28
C GLY A 30 14.00 14.93 -1.88
N PHE A 31 13.06 15.81 -2.24
CA PHE A 31 12.18 15.53 -3.38
C PHE A 31 13.03 15.66 -4.64
N VAL A 32 13.21 14.59 -5.42
CA VAL A 32 13.53 14.75 -6.84
C VAL A 32 12.20 15.00 -7.56
N ALA A 33 11.73 16.24 -7.44
CA ALA A 33 10.92 16.79 -8.50
C ALA A 33 11.85 16.87 -9.72
N VAL A 34 11.58 16.10 -10.79
CA VAL A 34 12.10 16.46 -12.10
C VAL A 34 11.35 17.71 -12.53
N ALA A 35 11.78 18.84 -11.97
CA ALA A 35 11.49 20.13 -12.52
C ALA A 35 12.12 20.15 -13.91
N VAL A 36 11.31 20.03 -14.95
CA VAL A 36 11.67 20.54 -16.28
C VAL A 36 11.62 22.07 -16.19
N THR A 37 12.48 22.65 -15.36
CA THR A 37 12.93 24.01 -15.54
C THR A 37 13.80 23.97 -16.78
N GLY A 38 13.35 24.65 -17.84
CA GLY A 38 14.18 24.88 -19.02
C GLY A 38 15.46 25.59 -18.61
N THR A 39 16.51 24.83 -18.39
CA THR A 39 17.90 25.25 -18.38
C THR A 39 18.52 24.77 -19.68
N ALA A 40 19.24 25.65 -20.35
CA ALA A 40 19.85 25.45 -21.66
C ALA A 40 20.52 24.07 -21.83
N ASP A 41 20.32 23.48 -23.02
CA ASP A 41 20.94 22.25 -23.54
C ASP A 41 22.36 22.01 -23.01
N ALA A 42 22.51 21.07 -22.09
CA ALA A 42 23.77 20.34 -21.94
C ALA A 42 23.68 19.14 -22.89
N ALA A 43 24.13 19.32 -24.13
CA ALA A 43 24.17 18.23 -25.11
C ALA A 43 24.93 17.03 -24.51
N ILE A 44 24.30 15.84 -24.53
CA ILE A 44 24.96 14.59 -24.14
C ILE A 44 26.22 14.44 -24.99
N ARG A 45 27.36 14.23 -24.34
CA ARG A 45 28.63 13.99 -25.02
C ARG A 45 28.51 12.72 -25.85
N ARG A 46 28.70 12.83 -27.17
CA ARG A 46 28.78 11.67 -28.08
C ARG A 46 30.11 10.93 -27.87
N CYS A 47 30.13 9.61 -28.08
CA CYS A 47 31.32 8.76 -28.05
C CYS A 47 31.69 8.42 -29.50
N ASN A 48 32.62 9.17 -30.09
CA ASN A 48 32.95 9.09 -31.51
C ASN A 48 34.39 8.57 -31.75
N PRO A 49 34.66 7.95 -32.92
CA PRO A 49 36.03 7.61 -33.30
C PRO A 49 36.93 8.85 -33.30
N GLY A 50 38.01 8.79 -32.53
CA GLY A 50 38.94 9.90 -32.32
C GLY A 50 38.84 10.56 -30.94
N ASP A 51 37.83 10.22 -30.14
CA ASP A 51 37.78 10.58 -28.72
C ASP A 51 38.84 9.81 -27.91
N THR A 52 39.35 10.43 -26.84
CA THR A 52 40.45 9.87 -26.02
C THR A 52 40.08 8.58 -25.30
N ASP A 53 38.80 8.34 -25.11
CA ASP A 53 38.17 7.19 -24.46
C ASP A 53 37.43 6.27 -25.45
N TRP A 54 37.62 6.46 -26.76
CA TRP A 54 37.11 5.52 -27.76
C TRP A 54 37.91 4.20 -27.74
N PRO A 55 37.27 3.01 -27.75
CA PRO A 55 35.83 2.74 -27.77
C PRO A 55 35.23 2.46 -26.39
N ASP A 56 35.99 2.64 -25.31
CA ASP A 56 35.60 2.30 -23.93
C ASP A 56 34.46 3.19 -23.39
N CYS A 57 34.19 4.33 -24.03
CA CYS A 57 33.02 5.17 -23.73
C CYS A 57 31.68 4.60 -24.23
N LEU A 58 31.65 3.51 -25.00
CA LEU A 58 30.42 2.89 -25.47
C LEU A 58 29.69 2.13 -24.34
N PRO A 59 28.35 2.14 -24.31
CA PRO A 59 27.59 1.33 -23.36
C PRO A 59 27.81 -0.17 -23.64
N THR A 60 27.80 -0.97 -22.57
CA THR A 60 27.81 -2.43 -22.69
C THR A 60 26.44 -2.95 -23.12
N HIS A 61 26.42 -4.14 -23.71
CA HIS A 61 25.17 -4.84 -24.08
C HIS A 61 24.20 -4.99 -22.90
N ALA A 62 24.70 -5.35 -21.71
CA ALA A 62 23.86 -5.48 -20.51
C ALA A 62 23.25 -4.14 -20.05
N GLN A 63 23.97 -3.03 -20.21
CA GLN A 63 23.43 -1.69 -19.93
C GLN A 63 22.35 -1.31 -20.94
N LEU A 64 22.54 -1.64 -22.23
CA LEU A 64 21.52 -1.44 -23.26
C LEU A 64 20.27 -2.31 -23.01
N ASP A 65 20.44 -3.58 -22.62
CA ASP A 65 19.33 -4.47 -22.31
C ASP A 65 18.48 -4.00 -21.14
N GLY A 66 19.11 -3.51 -20.07
CA GLY A 66 18.39 -2.91 -18.94
C GLY A 66 17.65 -1.62 -19.33
N ALA A 67 18.27 -0.75 -20.11
CA ALA A 67 17.72 0.55 -20.47
C ALA A 67 16.66 0.52 -21.58
N LEU A 68 16.70 -0.49 -22.45
CA LEU A 68 15.79 -0.66 -23.60
C LEU A 68 14.67 -1.67 -23.32
N SER A 69 14.50 -2.06 -22.05
CA SER A 69 13.30 -2.74 -21.59
C SER A 69 12.12 -1.77 -21.59
N THR A 70 11.04 -2.12 -22.28
CA THR A 70 9.85 -1.27 -22.39
C THR A 70 8.74 -1.78 -21.47
N PRO A 71 7.95 -0.89 -20.84
CA PRO A 71 6.64 -1.28 -20.33
C PRO A 71 5.82 -1.97 -21.41
N ARG A 72 4.90 -2.84 -21.01
CA ARG A 72 3.99 -3.46 -21.97
C ARG A 72 3.23 -2.40 -22.78
N ASN A 73 3.17 -2.58 -24.09
CA ASN A 73 2.64 -1.62 -25.07
C ASN A 73 3.39 -0.28 -25.18
N GLY A 74 4.58 -0.18 -24.59
CA GLY A 74 5.37 1.05 -24.51
C GLY A 74 6.39 1.22 -25.64
N ALA A 75 6.52 0.26 -26.57
CA ALA A 75 7.57 0.29 -27.58
C ALA A 75 7.12 1.03 -28.86
N TYR A 76 7.86 2.10 -29.22
CA TYR A 76 7.64 2.91 -30.42
C TYR A 76 8.87 2.89 -31.34
N PHE A 77 8.65 2.50 -32.59
CA PHE A 77 9.63 2.50 -33.68
C PHE A 77 9.30 3.58 -34.70
N TRP A 78 10.22 3.85 -35.63
CA TRP A 78 9.98 4.84 -36.69
C TRP A 78 10.78 4.53 -37.96
N THR A 79 10.25 4.88 -39.13
CA THR A 79 10.80 4.46 -40.44
C THR A 79 12.09 5.19 -40.89
N GLY A 80 12.76 5.93 -40.01
CA GLY A 80 13.95 6.68 -40.37
C GLY A 80 13.68 8.07 -40.99
N ARG A 81 14.77 8.78 -41.31
CA ARG A 81 14.73 10.13 -41.92
C ARG A 81 14.28 10.06 -43.37
N THR A 82 13.29 10.87 -43.75
CA THR A 82 12.73 10.88 -45.11
C THR A 82 13.50 11.83 -46.03
N GLY A 83 13.82 11.37 -47.25
CA GLY A 83 14.70 12.04 -48.22
C GLY A 83 13.97 12.61 -49.44
N GLY A 84 12.70 12.99 -49.31
CA GLY A 84 11.94 13.72 -50.34
C GLY A 84 12.14 15.24 -50.26
N GLU A 85 11.68 15.98 -51.27
CA GLU A 85 11.93 17.43 -51.53
C GLU A 85 11.59 18.41 -50.38
N ASN A 86 11.07 17.94 -49.24
CA ASN A 86 10.83 18.73 -48.01
C ASN A 86 11.42 18.12 -46.72
N GLY A 87 12.39 17.21 -46.80
CA GLY A 87 13.38 16.87 -45.76
C GLY A 87 12.89 16.77 -44.29
N THR A 88 11.70 16.24 -44.03
CA THR A 88 11.11 16.23 -42.69
C THR A 88 11.42 14.90 -41.99
N SER A 89 12.09 14.98 -40.83
CA SER A 89 12.42 13.81 -40.01
C SER A 89 11.18 13.30 -39.27
N VAL A 90 10.95 11.98 -39.28
CA VAL A 90 9.90 11.33 -38.46
C VAL A 90 10.37 11.11 -37.01
N GLU A 91 11.68 11.27 -36.75
CA GLU A 91 12.33 11.08 -35.43
C GLU A 91 11.72 11.96 -34.34
N VAL A 92 11.64 13.28 -34.57
CA VAL A 92 11.12 14.24 -33.58
C VAL A 92 9.63 13.99 -33.30
N PRO A 93 8.75 13.86 -34.32
CA PRO A 93 7.36 13.48 -34.09
C PRO A 93 7.21 12.11 -33.41
N ALA A 94 8.05 11.12 -33.73
CA ALA A 94 7.96 9.80 -33.12
C ALA A 94 8.28 9.82 -31.62
N GLY A 95 9.32 10.55 -31.23
CA GLY A 95 9.66 10.76 -29.81
C GLY A 95 8.54 11.47 -29.05
N GLU A 96 7.93 12.51 -29.65
CA GLU A 96 6.80 13.24 -29.05
C GLU A 96 5.55 12.35 -28.94
N ILE A 97 5.18 11.63 -30.00
CA ILE A 97 4.05 10.70 -30.00
C ILE A 97 4.25 9.59 -28.97
N ALA A 98 5.45 9.01 -28.88
CA ALA A 98 5.76 7.99 -27.89
C ALA A 98 5.62 8.55 -26.48
N HIS A 99 6.22 9.72 -26.19
CA HIS A 99 6.16 10.36 -24.88
C HIS A 99 4.72 10.69 -24.45
N ASP A 100 3.95 11.36 -25.31
CA ASP A 100 2.54 11.71 -25.07
C ASP A 100 1.70 10.45 -24.86
N ARG A 101 2.13 9.35 -25.47
CA ARG A 101 1.53 8.04 -25.33
C ARG A 101 2.26 7.13 -24.36
N GLY A 102 2.92 7.68 -23.35
CA GLY A 102 3.51 6.93 -22.22
C GLY A 102 4.45 5.80 -22.65
N GLY A 103 5.01 5.88 -23.85
CA GLY A 103 5.93 4.93 -24.43
C GLY A 103 7.29 5.57 -24.69
N ILE A 104 8.19 4.77 -25.24
CA ILE A 104 9.57 5.15 -25.50
C ILE A 104 9.99 4.74 -26.91
N THR A 105 10.81 5.58 -27.53
CA THR A 105 11.62 5.22 -28.70
C THR A 105 13.02 4.82 -28.28
N LEU A 106 13.75 4.16 -29.17
CA LEU A 106 15.16 3.81 -28.98
C LEU A 106 16.00 5.03 -28.55
N GLU A 107 15.86 6.14 -29.26
CA GLU A 107 16.60 7.36 -28.99
C GLU A 107 16.23 7.97 -27.64
N SER A 108 14.94 8.02 -27.30
CA SER A 108 14.48 8.58 -26.02
C SER A 108 14.95 7.76 -24.81
N ALA A 109 15.03 6.44 -24.95
CA ALA A 109 15.50 5.54 -23.90
C ALA A 109 17.00 5.68 -23.67
N ILE A 110 17.78 5.76 -24.76
CA ILE A 110 19.23 6.01 -24.71
C ILE A 110 19.53 7.37 -24.08
N GLU A 111 18.77 8.41 -24.44
CA GLU A 111 18.91 9.76 -23.90
C GLU A 111 18.56 9.82 -22.41
N ALA A 112 17.45 9.21 -22.00
CA ALA A 112 17.02 9.16 -20.60
C ALA A 112 18.06 8.50 -19.66
N HIS A 113 18.81 7.53 -20.17
CA HIS A 113 19.87 6.84 -19.44
C HIS A 113 21.26 7.49 -19.62
N GLY A 114 21.35 8.60 -20.36
CA GLY A 114 22.59 9.35 -20.54
C GLY A 114 23.68 8.61 -21.32
N PHE A 115 23.30 7.66 -22.18
CA PHE A 115 24.27 6.86 -22.94
C PHE A 115 24.90 7.66 -24.08
N ALA A 116 26.23 7.66 -24.12
CA ALA A 116 27.02 8.30 -25.16
C ALA A 116 27.08 7.43 -26.43
N MET A 117 26.04 7.47 -27.27
CA MET A 117 26.03 6.73 -28.53
C MET A 117 26.82 7.46 -29.64
N PRO A 118 27.54 6.73 -30.51
CA PRO A 118 28.31 7.31 -31.61
C PRO A 118 27.40 7.90 -32.70
N ASP A 119 27.87 8.93 -33.37
CA ASP A 119 27.21 9.45 -34.57
C ASP A 119 27.28 8.45 -35.73
N PHE A 120 26.18 8.31 -36.46
CA PHE A 120 26.20 7.48 -37.66
C PHE A 120 27.06 8.15 -38.75
N PRO A 121 28.04 7.44 -39.34
CA PRO A 121 29.00 8.07 -40.21
C PRO A 121 28.37 8.54 -41.53
N ALA A 122 28.75 9.74 -41.98
CA ALA A 122 28.45 10.20 -43.32
C ALA A 122 29.10 9.26 -44.36
N PRO A 123 28.51 9.10 -45.56
CA PRO A 123 29.05 8.21 -46.59
C PRO A 123 30.50 8.48 -46.97
N ASP A 124 30.95 9.73 -46.84
CA ASP A 124 32.30 10.22 -47.14
C ASP A 124 33.21 10.37 -45.90
N ALA A 125 32.73 10.04 -44.70
CA ALA A 125 33.53 10.11 -43.47
C ALA A 125 34.78 9.23 -43.60
N GLN A 126 35.97 9.74 -43.26
CA GLN A 126 37.21 8.96 -43.29
C GLN A 126 37.40 8.15 -42.01
N LEU A 127 36.68 7.02 -41.89
CA LEU A 127 36.79 6.07 -40.77
C LEU A 127 37.43 4.75 -41.21
N SER A 128 38.17 4.13 -40.29
CA SER A 128 38.67 2.76 -40.46
C SER A 128 37.49 1.77 -40.56
N GLN A 129 37.69 0.64 -41.23
CA GLN A 129 36.61 -0.36 -41.34
C GLN A 129 36.21 -0.89 -39.95
N ALA A 130 37.16 -1.08 -39.04
CA ALA A 130 36.90 -1.54 -37.68
C ALA A 130 36.03 -0.55 -36.88
N ASP A 131 36.26 0.76 -37.02
CA ASP A 131 35.43 1.78 -36.36
C ASP A 131 34.01 1.81 -36.95
N ARG A 132 33.88 1.65 -38.28
CA ARG A 132 32.57 1.53 -38.94
C ARG A 132 31.81 0.31 -38.45
N ASP A 133 32.46 -0.85 -38.41
CA ASP A 133 31.85 -2.10 -37.96
C ASP A 133 31.38 -1.97 -36.51
N ARG A 134 32.14 -1.28 -35.64
CA ARG A 134 31.78 -1.07 -34.24
C ARG A 134 30.61 -0.11 -34.04
N ILE A 135 30.54 0.97 -34.82
CA ILE A 135 29.37 1.87 -34.81
C ILE A 135 28.12 1.11 -35.29
N VAL A 136 28.23 0.35 -36.36
CA VAL A 136 27.11 -0.45 -36.88
C VAL A 136 26.67 -1.50 -35.86
N GLU A 137 27.60 -2.18 -35.21
CA GLU A 137 27.32 -3.21 -34.21
C GLU A 137 26.54 -2.66 -33.01
N ILE A 138 26.98 -1.55 -32.40
CA ILE A 138 26.31 -1.04 -31.19
C ILE A 138 24.91 -0.50 -31.48
N TRP A 139 24.70 0.19 -32.61
CA TRP A 139 23.38 0.62 -33.05
C TRP A 139 22.48 -0.56 -33.42
N THR A 140 23.04 -1.60 -34.05
CA THR A 140 22.30 -2.83 -34.36
C THR A 140 21.89 -3.56 -33.08
N TYR A 141 22.77 -3.61 -32.08
CA TYR A 141 22.46 -4.23 -30.79
C TYR A 141 21.35 -3.46 -30.06
N ALA A 142 21.43 -2.14 -29.98
CA ALA A 142 20.40 -1.32 -29.36
C ALA A 142 19.03 -1.53 -30.03
N SER A 143 18.98 -1.48 -31.36
CA SER A 143 17.75 -1.74 -32.13
C SER A 143 17.20 -3.16 -31.88
N ARG A 144 18.07 -4.17 -31.84
CA ARG A 144 17.71 -5.54 -31.47
C ARG A 144 17.16 -5.63 -30.04
N SER A 145 17.80 -4.97 -29.09
CA SER A 145 17.43 -5.03 -27.67
C SER A 145 16.02 -4.48 -27.46
N LEU A 146 15.73 -3.30 -28.02
CA LEU A 146 14.38 -2.74 -27.99
C LEU A 146 13.35 -3.67 -28.65
N ALA A 147 13.68 -4.24 -29.81
CA ALA A 147 12.79 -5.16 -30.53
C ALA A 147 12.48 -6.46 -29.76
N LEU A 148 13.42 -6.97 -28.95
CA LEU A 148 13.23 -8.21 -28.19
C LEU A 148 12.61 -8.00 -26.82
N HIS A 149 12.78 -6.83 -26.21
CA HIS A 149 12.15 -6.48 -24.93
C HIS A 149 10.79 -5.77 -25.08
N ALA A 150 10.39 -5.46 -26.32
CA ALA A 150 9.02 -5.02 -26.60
C ALA A 150 7.99 -6.12 -26.25
N SER A 151 6.83 -5.73 -25.72
CA SER A 151 5.76 -6.69 -25.41
C SER A 151 4.38 -6.07 -25.64
N GLY A 152 3.40 -6.92 -25.97
CA GLY A 152 2.03 -6.46 -26.25
C GLY A 152 1.87 -5.83 -27.63
N ILE A 153 1.26 -4.65 -27.71
CA ILE A 153 1.10 -3.87 -28.94
C ILE A 153 2.31 -2.97 -29.16
N VAL A 154 2.96 -3.11 -30.31
CA VAL A 154 4.08 -2.27 -30.74
C VAL A 154 3.59 -1.24 -31.75
N PHE A 155 4.17 -0.05 -31.72
CA PHE A 155 3.81 1.03 -32.64
C PHE A 155 4.98 1.36 -33.58
N VAL A 156 4.68 1.65 -34.83
CA VAL A 156 5.63 2.26 -35.77
C VAL A 156 5.08 3.58 -36.29
N VAL A 157 5.85 4.65 -36.12
CA VAL A 157 5.54 5.97 -36.64
C VAL A 157 6.12 6.11 -38.05
N THR A 158 5.27 6.48 -38.99
CA THR A 158 5.57 6.51 -40.43
C THR A 158 5.08 7.81 -41.07
N SER A 159 5.50 8.09 -42.29
CA SER A 159 4.89 9.10 -43.16
C SER A 159 4.57 8.51 -44.52
N ASP A 160 3.91 9.30 -45.39
CA ASP A 160 3.59 8.92 -46.78
C ASP A 160 4.83 8.62 -47.63
N TRP A 161 6.02 9.05 -47.18
CA TRP A 161 7.27 8.73 -47.84
C TRP A 161 8.12 7.83 -46.95
N ARG A 162 8.44 6.62 -47.44
CA ARG A 162 9.38 5.70 -46.78
C ARG A 162 10.60 5.49 -47.63
N ARG A 163 11.78 5.58 -47.01
CA ARG A 163 13.03 5.26 -47.70
C ARG A 163 13.06 3.76 -48.02
N PRO A 164 13.35 3.35 -49.27
CA PRO A 164 13.63 1.94 -49.56
C PRO A 164 14.78 1.43 -48.68
N ASN A 165 14.64 0.22 -48.14
CA ASN A 165 15.61 -0.42 -47.24
C ASN A 165 15.86 0.35 -45.93
N ASN A 166 14.82 0.93 -45.32
CA ASN A 166 14.93 1.48 -43.98
C ASN A 166 15.09 0.36 -42.91
N ILE A 167 15.60 0.74 -41.74
CA ILE A 167 15.92 -0.20 -40.65
C ILE A 167 14.66 -0.90 -40.13
N TRP A 168 13.54 -0.18 -40.05
CA TRP A 168 12.26 -0.74 -39.65
C TRP A 168 11.85 -1.93 -40.53
N ASP A 169 11.75 -1.71 -41.85
CA ASP A 169 11.29 -2.74 -42.80
C ASP A 169 12.28 -3.93 -42.91
N THR A 170 13.59 -3.68 -42.76
CA THR A 170 14.63 -4.67 -43.07
C THR A 170 15.20 -5.39 -41.85
N GLN A 171 15.04 -4.84 -40.65
CA GLN A 171 15.65 -5.38 -39.43
C GLN A 171 14.63 -5.47 -38.28
N GLU A 172 14.01 -4.36 -37.88
CA GLU A 172 13.20 -4.31 -36.65
C GLU A 172 11.89 -5.08 -36.79
N GLN A 173 11.12 -4.83 -37.84
CA GLN A 173 9.85 -5.52 -38.06
C GLN A 173 10.05 -7.04 -38.21
N PRO A 174 10.98 -7.55 -39.05
CA PRO A 174 11.26 -8.99 -39.11
C PRO A 174 11.70 -9.58 -37.76
N ARG A 175 12.45 -8.85 -36.92
CA ARG A 175 12.86 -9.33 -35.58
C ARG A 175 11.67 -9.42 -34.64
N ILE A 176 10.83 -8.39 -34.61
CA ILE A 176 9.61 -8.39 -33.79
C ILE A 176 8.70 -9.57 -34.18
N ILE A 177 8.53 -9.81 -35.48
CA ILE A 177 7.64 -10.86 -35.98
C ILE A 177 8.20 -12.26 -35.73
N ASN A 178 9.51 -12.47 -35.93
CA ASN A 178 10.10 -13.81 -35.96
C ASN A 178 10.86 -14.22 -34.70
N GLU A 179 11.37 -13.27 -33.91
CA GLU A 179 12.25 -13.53 -32.76
C GLU A 179 11.64 -13.14 -31.42
N ASN A 180 10.68 -12.21 -31.38
CA ASN A 180 10.03 -11.77 -30.14
C ASN A 180 8.69 -12.51 -29.95
N PRO A 181 8.52 -13.38 -28.93
CA PRO A 181 7.27 -14.09 -28.68
C PRO A 181 6.17 -13.26 -27.98
N ASP A 182 6.52 -12.12 -27.39
CA ASP A 182 5.67 -11.35 -26.49
C ASP A 182 4.87 -10.24 -27.19
N THR A 183 5.26 -9.88 -28.41
CA THR A 183 4.52 -8.93 -29.27
C THR A 183 3.29 -9.58 -29.91
N VAL A 184 2.13 -8.95 -29.76
CA VAL A 184 0.82 -9.40 -30.27
C VAL A 184 0.48 -8.77 -31.60
N ALA A 185 0.73 -7.47 -31.73
CA ALA A 185 0.34 -6.72 -32.91
C ALA A 185 1.28 -5.53 -33.12
N ILE A 186 1.33 -5.09 -34.37
CA ILE A 186 2.04 -3.90 -34.78
C ILE A 186 1.03 -2.94 -35.40
N PHE A 187 0.88 -1.78 -34.78
CA PHE A 187 0.11 -0.67 -35.33
C PHE A 187 1.04 0.34 -35.96
N GLN A 188 0.64 0.81 -37.13
CA GLN A 188 1.26 1.93 -37.80
C GLN A 188 0.53 3.21 -37.45
N ILE A 189 1.28 4.28 -37.17
CA ILE A 189 0.77 5.63 -36.99
C ILE A 189 1.31 6.48 -38.14
N ASN A 190 0.44 7.07 -38.95
CA ASN A 190 0.86 8.04 -39.96
C ASN A 190 0.98 9.42 -39.31
N VAL A 191 2.18 9.99 -39.29
CA VAL A 191 2.47 11.28 -38.66
C VAL A 191 1.72 12.47 -39.30
N LEU A 192 1.28 12.33 -40.56
CA LEU A 192 0.55 13.38 -41.27
C LEU A 192 -0.93 13.38 -40.92
N THR A 193 -1.55 12.21 -40.80
CA THR A 193 -2.99 12.10 -40.53
C THR A 193 -3.30 11.78 -39.07
N MET A 194 -2.30 11.36 -38.30
CA MET A 194 -2.44 10.68 -37.00
C MET A 194 -3.30 9.41 -37.05
N GLY A 195 -3.61 8.92 -38.25
CA GLY A 195 -4.39 7.71 -38.47
C GLY A 195 -3.58 6.47 -38.08
N GLU A 196 -4.26 5.56 -37.38
CA GLU A 196 -3.70 4.27 -37.00
C GLU A 196 -4.19 3.17 -37.94
N SER A 197 -3.31 2.23 -38.26
CA SER A 197 -3.69 1.02 -38.98
C SER A 197 -2.98 -0.20 -38.43
N LEU A 198 -3.71 -1.31 -38.32
CA LEU A 198 -3.10 -2.60 -37.99
C LEU A 198 -2.30 -3.09 -39.20
N ILE A 199 -1.00 -3.33 -39.03
CA ILE A 199 -0.13 -3.82 -40.12
C ILE A 199 0.35 -5.25 -39.92
N TRP A 200 0.26 -5.77 -38.70
CA TRP A 200 0.52 -7.17 -38.38
C TRP A 200 -0.12 -7.54 -37.05
N HIS A 201 -0.59 -8.78 -36.94
CA HIS A 201 -0.89 -9.41 -35.66
C HIS A 201 -0.38 -10.85 -35.65
N ARG A 202 -0.12 -11.37 -34.47
CA ARG A 202 0.36 -12.73 -34.27
C ARG A 202 -0.70 -13.74 -34.73
N PRO A 203 -0.29 -14.84 -35.39
CA PRO A 203 -1.21 -15.95 -35.65
C PRO A 203 -1.85 -16.45 -34.35
N GLY A 204 -3.18 -16.52 -34.31
CA GLY A 204 -3.97 -16.87 -33.12
C GLY A 204 -4.79 -15.72 -32.54
N TYR A 205 -4.56 -14.49 -32.99
CA TYR A 205 -5.39 -13.32 -32.69
C TYR A 205 -6.21 -12.93 -33.92
N THR A 206 -7.43 -12.42 -33.72
CA THR A 206 -8.25 -11.80 -34.78
C THR A 206 -8.03 -10.29 -34.81
N GLU A 207 -8.33 -9.66 -35.95
CA GLU A 207 -8.24 -8.21 -36.10
C GLU A 207 -9.13 -7.48 -35.09
N ASP A 208 -10.36 -7.94 -34.88
CA ASP A 208 -11.30 -7.36 -33.91
C ASP A 208 -10.76 -7.40 -32.47
N GLN A 209 -10.13 -8.52 -32.06
CA GLN A 209 -9.52 -8.66 -30.73
C GLN A 209 -8.36 -7.67 -30.52
N VAL A 210 -7.59 -7.42 -31.58
CA VAL A 210 -6.44 -6.51 -31.53
C VAL A 210 -6.90 -5.06 -31.51
N TRP A 211 -7.94 -4.71 -32.27
CA TRP A 211 -8.55 -3.38 -32.22
C TRP A 211 -9.26 -3.09 -30.90
N LEU A 212 -9.93 -4.08 -30.31
CA LEU A 212 -10.54 -3.96 -28.98
C LEU A 212 -9.48 -3.68 -27.90
N ALA A 213 -8.37 -4.44 -27.90
CA ALA A 213 -7.26 -4.20 -26.99
C ALA A 213 -6.67 -2.79 -27.18
N ARG A 214 -6.55 -2.33 -28.44
CA ARG A 214 -6.07 -0.99 -28.75
C ARG A 214 -7.00 0.11 -28.22
N ALA A 215 -8.31 -0.10 -28.27
CA ALA A 215 -9.32 0.82 -27.75
C ALA A 215 -9.28 0.90 -26.22
N GLN A 216 -9.15 -0.24 -25.54
CA GLN A 216 -9.04 -0.33 -24.08
C GLN A 216 -7.78 0.37 -23.55
N MET A 217 -6.64 0.25 -24.25
CA MET A 217 -5.42 1.03 -23.92
C MET A 217 -5.64 2.55 -23.94
N GLN A 218 -6.59 3.05 -24.74
CA GLN A 218 -6.93 4.47 -24.71
C GLN A 218 -7.87 4.80 -23.56
N ALA A 219 -8.84 3.93 -23.31
CA ALA A 219 -9.79 4.08 -22.22
C ALA A 219 -9.08 4.25 -20.86
N GLU A 220 -8.05 3.45 -20.57
CA GLU A 220 -7.30 3.48 -19.31
C GLU A 220 -6.60 4.82 -19.03
N ARG A 221 -6.18 5.54 -20.08
CA ARG A 221 -5.62 6.90 -19.92
C ARG A 221 -6.68 7.94 -19.65
N LEU A 222 -7.90 7.66 -20.08
CA LEU A 222 -9.03 8.56 -20.04
C LEU A 222 -9.85 8.35 -18.76
N CYS A 223 -9.90 7.14 -18.18
CA CYS A 223 -10.68 6.82 -16.97
C CYS A 223 -10.30 7.70 -15.76
N PRO A 224 -9.01 7.95 -15.42
CA PRO A 224 -8.65 8.85 -14.33
C PRO A 224 -9.07 10.32 -14.58
N LEU A 225 -9.07 10.74 -15.85
CA LEU A 225 -9.49 12.09 -16.26
C LEU A 225 -11.02 12.25 -16.21
N LEU A 226 -11.77 11.19 -16.51
CA LEU A 226 -13.23 11.15 -16.39
C LEU A 226 -13.67 11.15 -14.92
N GLU A 227 -12.97 10.40 -14.05
CA GLU A 227 -13.21 10.42 -12.60
C GLU A 227 -12.89 11.80 -12.00
N ALA A 228 -11.76 12.42 -12.38
CA ALA A 228 -11.40 13.78 -11.95
C ALA A 228 -12.38 14.86 -12.44
N ALA A 229 -13.08 14.60 -13.55
CA ALA A 229 -14.12 15.47 -14.10
C ALA A 229 -15.51 15.24 -13.48
N GLY A 230 -15.63 14.33 -12.49
CA GLY A 230 -16.86 14.09 -11.73
C GLY A 230 -17.86 13.15 -12.38
N PHE A 231 -17.45 12.35 -13.38
CA PHE A 231 -18.29 11.27 -13.92
C PHE A 231 -18.25 10.04 -12.97
N PRO A 232 -19.41 9.46 -12.60
CA PRO A 232 -19.45 8.28 -11.75
C PRO A 232 -18.89 7.03 -12.45
N ARG A 233 -18.33 6.10 -11.65
CA ARG A 233 -17.88 4.77 -12.10
C ARG A 233 -19.01 4.03 -12.81
N ALA A 234 -18.69 3.22 -13.83
CA ALA A 234 -19.66 2.42 -14.59
C ALA A 234 -20.58 1.53 -13.72
N SER A 235 -20.16 1.21 -12.48
CA SER A 235 -20.96 0.45 -11.52
C SER A 235 -22.02 1.25 -10.74
N THR A 236 -22.09 2.58 -10.87
CA THR A 236 -23.02 3.42 -10.10
C THR A 236 -24.03 4.20 -10.95
N TRP A 237 -24.29 3.75 -12.19
CA TRP A 237 -25.41 4.24 -12.99
C TRP A 237 -26.74 3.77 -12.41
N SER A 238 -27.12 4.32 -11.26
CA SER A 238 -28.47 4.27 -10.75
C SER A 238 -29.29 5.36 -11.44
N SER A 239 -30.48 4.99 -11.90
CA SER A 239 -31.41 5.89 -12.58
C SER A 239 -31.66 7.15 -11.74
N PRO A 240 -31.43 8.37 -12.25
CA PRO A 240 -31.79 9.57 -11.50
C PRO A 240 -33.31 9.73 -11.51
N THR A 241 -33.97 9.46 -10.38
CA THR A 241 -35.34 9.92 -10.12
C THR A 241 -35.32 11.41 -9.78
N SER A 242 -35.04 12.28 -10.75
CA SER A 242 -35.49 13.68 -10.68
C SER A 242 -35.43 14.34 -12.04
N THR A 243 -36.60 14.70 -12.56
CA THR A 243 -36.79 15.59 -13.71
C THR A 243 -36.32 17.01 -13.35
N GLY A 244 -35.04 17.29 -13.54
CA GLY A 244 -34.48 18.64 -13.53
C GLY A 244 -34.13 19.06 -14.95
N ALA A 245 -34.88 20.00 -15.52
CA ALA A 245 -34.60 20.55 -16.84
C ALA A 245 -33.25 21.28 -16.83
N PHE A 246 -32.25 20.79 -17.57
CA PHE A 246 -31.04 21.54 -17.86
C PHE A 246 -31.35 22.55 -18.98
N SER A 247 -31.55 23.81 -18.62
CA SER A 247 -31.54 24.92 -19.57
C SER A 247 -30.13 25.19 -20.05
N THR A 248 -29.96 25.39 -21.37
CA THR A 248 -28.79 25.94 -22.06
C THR A 248 -27.82 26.71 -21.15
N VAL A 249 -26.65 26.13 -20.86
CA VAL A 249 -25.55 26.83 -20.19
C VAL A 249 -24.38 26.93 -21.16
N ASP A 250 -23.92 28.17 -21.34
CA ASP A 250 -22.71 28.57 -22.03
C ASP A 250 -21.49 27.70 -21.69
N ALA A 251 -20.65 27.46 -22.69
CA ALA A 251 -19.33 26.86 -22.55
C ALA A 251 -18.55 27.52 -21.41
N THR A 252 -18.53 26.88 -20.24
CA THR A 252 -17.79 27.34 -19.08
C THR A 252 -16.61 26.40 -18.84
N PRO A 253 -15.36 26.90 -18.87
CA PRO A 253 -14.18 26.10 -18.60
C PRO A 253 -14.24 25.51 -17.17
N ILE A 254 -14.20 24.19 -17.04
CA ILE A 254 -13.93 23.53 -15.76
C ILE A 254 -12.41 23.44 -15.62
N GLN A 255 -11.83 24.25 -14.72
CA GLN A 255 -10.40 24.33 -14.51
C GLN A 255 -9.96 23.26 -13.49
N GLY A 256 -9.46 22.12 -13.97
CA GLY A 256 -8.83 21.09 -13.14
C GLY A 256 -7.42 21.51 -12.71
N ALA A 257 -7.05 21.24 -11.47
CA ALA A 257 -5.76 21.63 -10.91
C ALA A 257 -4.59 20.94 -11.65
N TYR A 258 -3.66 21.75 -12.17
CA TYR A 258 -2.29 21.41 -12.60
C TYR A 258 -1.96 20.85 -14.01
N THR A 259 -2.85 20.79 -15.01
CA THR A 259 -2.45 20.27 -16.36
C THR A 259 -2.85 21.08 -17.60
N GLY A 260 -3.50 22.24 -17.45
CA GLY A 260 -3.87 23.05 -18.62
C GLY A 260 -4.80 22.31 -19.58
N GLN A 261 -5.81 21.58 -19.08
CA GLN A 261 -6.84 20.92 -19.90
C GLN A 261 -8.20 21.62 -19.72
N TYR A 262 -9.03 21.64 -20.76
CA TYR A 262 -10.39 22.20 -20.80
C TYR A 262 -11.39 21.18 -21.33
N TRP A 263 -12.68 21.36 -21.05
CA TRP A 263 -13.76 20.54 -21.59
C TRP A 263 -14.71 21.39 -22.45
N GLY A 264 -15.12 20.88 -23.60
CA GLY A 264 -16.21 21.40 -24.42
C GLY A 264 -17.43 20.51 -24.32
N VAL A 265 -18.61 21.11 -24.19
CA VAL A 265 -19.88 20.37 -24.23
C VAL A 265 -20.71 20.93 -25.37
N SER A 266 -21.16 20.07 -26.28
CA SER A 266 -22.13 20.42 -27.31
C SER A 266 -23.33 19.48 -27.24
N SER A 267 -24.53 19.98 -27.54
CA SER A 267 -25.74 19.16 -27.48
C SER A 267 -26.61 19.37 -28.72
N THR A 268 -27.26 18.30 -29.16
CA THR A 268 -28.32 18.32 -30.16
C THR A 268 -29.64 17.90 -29.51
N SER A 269 -30.75 17.85 -30.27
CA SER A 269 -32.03 17.35 -29.77
C SER A 269 -32.00 15.87 -29.35
N SER A 270 -30.95 15.11 -29.68
CA SER A 270 -30.86 13.66 -29.47
C SER A 270 -29.55 13.16 -28.86
N SER A 271 -28.56 14.04 -28.61
CA SER A 271 -27.25 13.63 -28.05
C SER A 271 -26.57 14.77 -27.29
N VAL A 272 -25.71 14.40 -26.33
CA VAL A 272 -24.82 15.33 -25.62
C VAL A 272 -23.39 14.85 -25.82
N THR A 273 -22.55 15.69 -26.42
CA THR A 273 -21.15 15.42 -26.76
C THR A 273 -20.22 16.13 -25.79
N TYR A 274 -19.30 15.38 -25.20
CA TYR A 274 -18.21 15.92 -24.35
C TYR A 274 -16.90 15.87 -25.13
N THR A 275 -16.09 16.91 -25.10
CA THR A 275 -14.80 16.97 -25.82
C THR A 275 -13.72 17.45 -24.87
N LEU A 276 -12.67 16.66 -24.67
CA LEU A 276 -11.50 17.07 -23.89
C LEU A 276 -10.54 17.88 -24.78
N TYR A 277 -10.06 19.00 -24.25
CA TYR A 277 -9.08 19.90 -24.84
C TYR A 277 -7.85 20.00 -23.94
N GLN A 278 -6.65 20.10 -24.49
CA GLN A 278 -5.45 20.48 -23.75
C GLN A 278 -4.90 21.80 -24.30
N GLU A 279 -4.42 22.67 -23.41
CA GLU A 279 -3.85 23.98 -23.70
C GLU A 279 -2.39 23.85 -24.12
N ASP A 280 -2.02 24.79 -24.96
CA ASP A 280 -0.94 24.79 -25.92
C ASP A 280 0.48 24.88 -25.30
N ARG A 281 1.40 24.00 -25.72
CA ARG A 281 2.86 24.20 -25.61
C ARG A 281 3.48 24.45 -27.00
N ALA A 282 2.87 25.30 -27.82
CA ALA A 282 3.43 25.85 -29.06
C ALA A 282 4.78 26.60 -28.94
N SER A 283 5.44 26.58 -27.78
CA SER A 283 6.72 27.26 -27.55
C SER A 283 7.98 26.42 -27.81
N ARG A 284 7.87 25.13 -28.18
CA ARG A 284 9.08 24.27 -28.37
C ARG A 284 9.44 23.87 -29.81
N THR A 285 8.60 24.06 -30.82
CA THR A 285 8.83 23.43 -32.14
C THR A 285 9.00 24.43 -33.28
N THR A 286 10.07 25.23 -33.32
CA THR A 286 10.33 26.20 -34.40
C THR A 286 10.65 25.60 -35.77
N ASN A 287 10.89 24.29 -35.89
CA ASN A 287 11.42 23.63 -37.10
C ASN A 287 10.45 22.65 -37.83
N MET A 288 9.14 22.70 -37.58
CA MET A 288 8.15 21.83 -38.27
C MET A 288 7.31 22.58 -39.32
N PRO A 289 6.88 21.93 -40.42
CA PRO A 289 5.88 22.49 -41.34
C PRO A 289 4.53 22.73 -40.61
N PRO A 290 3.78 23.80 -40.95
CA PRO A 290 2.50 24.14 -40.31
C PRO A 290 1.48 23.00 -40.28
N SER A 291 1.41 22.18 -41.33
CA SER A 291 0.49 21.04 -41.42
C SER A 291 0.79 19.92 -40.40
N TYR A 292 2.05 19.75 -39.98
CA TYR A 292 2.41 18.80 -38.93
C TYR A 292 1.97 19.30 -37.55
N ARG A 293 2.08 20.61 -37.30
CA ARG A 293 1.66 21.20 -36.01
C ARG A 293 0.15 21.13 -35.81
N GLU A 294 -0.65 21.32 -36.86
CA GLU A 294 -2.11 21.25 -36.78
C GLU A 294 -2.61 19.82 -36.55
N ASN A 295 -1.97 18.81 -37.14
CA ASN A 295 -2.39 17.41 -37.02
C ASN A 295 -1.83 16.69 -35.78
N ILE A 296 -0.61 17.01 -35.32
CA ILE A 296 -0.13 16.56 -34.00
C ILE A 296 -0.96 17.21 -32.88
N ALA A 297 -1.48 18.42 -33.10
CA ALA A 297 -2.44 19.06 -32.21
C ALA A 297 -3.88 18.53 -32.36
N ALA A 298 -4.17 17.67 -33.36
CA ALA A 298 -5.48 17.06 -33.56
C ALA A 298 -5.66 15.90 -32.57
N ARG A 299 -6.71 16.02 -31.77
CA ARG A 299 -6.81 15.46 -30.42
C ARG A 299 -7.56 14.12 -30.45
N PRO A 300 -7.31 13.19 -29.50
CA PRO A 300 -8.25 12.11 -29.24
C PRO A 300 -9.61 12.72 -28.89
N THR A 301 -10.66 12.33 -29.61
CA THR A 301 -12.03 12.76 -29.30
C THR A 301 -12.80 11.55 -28.79
N ILE A 302 -13.48 11.68 -27.65
CA ILE A 302 -14.48 10.72 -27.20
C ILE A 302 -15.83 11.38 -27.43
N THR A 303 -16.73 10.74 -28.15
CA THR A 303 -18.13 11.16 -28.24
C THR A 303 -18.97 10.15 -27.49
N ALA A 304 -19.47 10.53 -26.31
CA ALA A 304 -20.50 9.76 -25.63
C ALA A 304 -21.85 10.08 -26.26
N HIS A 305 -22.64 9.08 -26.65
CA HIS A 305 -23.98 9.28 -27.17
C HIS A 305 -25.01 8.90 -26.11
N LEU A 306 -25.76 9.89 -25.61
CA LEU A 306 -26.72 9.76 -24.51
C LEU A 306 -28.16 9.92 -25.03
N SER A 307 -29.04 8.96 -24.76
CA SER A 307 -30.49 9.18 -24.83
C SER A 307 -30.98 9.87 -23.55
N HIS A 308 -31.95 10.79 -23.67
CA HIS A 308 -32.40 11.68 -22.58
C HIS A 308 -32.73 10.91 -21.28
N GLY A 309 -31.81 10.92 -20.32
CA GLY A 309 -31.98 10.36 -18.97
C GLY A 309 -31.56 8.90 -18.79
N GLY A 310 -30.93 8.25 -19.79
CA GLY A 310 -30.38 6.89 -19.70
C GLY A 310 -28.85 6.84 -19.61
N PRO A 311 -28.26 5.66 -19.30
CA PRO A 311 -26.84 5.42 -19.51
C PRO A 311 -26.45 5.64 -20.99
N PRO A 312 -25.17 5.93 -21.30
CA PRO A 312 -24.69 6.07 -22.68
C PRO A 312 -25.06 4.83 -23.47
N GLU A 313 -25.56 4.99 -24.70
CA GLU A 313 -25.87 3.86 -25.58
C GLU A 313 -24.60 3.30 -26.21
N TYR A 314 -23.62 4.15 -26.53
CA TYR A 314 -22.30 3.76 -27.01
C TYR A 314 -21.30 4.91 -26.88
N PHE A 315 -20.01 4.57 -26.88
CA PHE A 315 -18.89 5.51 -27.00
C PHE A 315 -18.31 5.45 -28.42
N GLU A 316 -18.11 6.61 -29.04
CA GLU A 316 -17.42 6.73 -30.32
C GLU A 316 -16.05 7.36 -30.06
N LEU A 317 -14.99 6.57 -30.31
CA LEU A 317 -13.60 7.04 -30.22
C LEU A 317 -13.17 7.55 -31.60
N GLY A 318 -13.00 8.87 -31.72
CA GLY A 318 -12.57 9.54 -32.93
C GLY A 318 -11.06 9.81 -32.94
N TRP A 319 -10.40 9.42 -34.03
CA TRP A 319 -8.98 9.66 -34.29
C TRP A 319 -8.83 10.88 -35.21
N GLY A 320 -8.34 12.00 -34.68
CA GLY A 320 -7.70 13.10 -35.46
C GLY A 320 -8.52 13.81 -36.54
N GLY A 321 -9.01 15.03 -36.25
CA GLY A 321 -9.75 15.91 -37.16
C GLY A 321 -11.01 16.56 -36.53
N TYR A 322 -11.63 17.52 -37.23
CA TYR A 322 -12.89 18.13 -36.80
C TYR A 322 -14.08 17.21 -37.12
N PRO A 323 -15.11 17.09 -36.25
CA PRO A 323 -16.30 16.31 -36.56
C PRO A 323 -16.95 16.79 -37.87
N GLY A 324 -17.04 15.92 -38.88
CA GLY A 324 -17.79 16.17 -40.14
C GLY A 324 -17.02 16.06 -41.46
N GLU A 325 -15.74 15.69 -41.49
CA GLU A 325 -15.02 15.40 -42.74
C GLU A 325 -15.23 13.95 -43.22
N ALA A 326 -15.42 13.78 -44.54
CA ALA A 326 -15.67 12.47 -45.15
C ALA A 326 -14.41 11.58 -45.09
N GLY A 327 -14.52 10.41 -44.46
CA GLY A 327 -13.42 9.48 -44.21
C GLY A 327 -13.22 9.13 -42.73
N TYR A 328 -14.00 9.75 -41.84
CA TYR A 328 -14.08 9.42 -40.42
C TYR A 328 -14.84 8.11 -40.20
N GLU A 329 -14.13 7.03 -39.86
CA GLU A 329 -14.73 5.81 -39.28
C GLU A 329 -14.35 5.75 -37.79
N GLY A 330 -15.23 6.29 -36.94
CA GLY A 330 -15.16 6.05 -35.51
C GLY A 330 -15.61 4.62 -35.20
N LEU A 331 -14.84 3.91 -34.37
CA LEU A 331 -15.28 2.61 -33.85
C LEU A 331 -16.31 2.84 -32.73
N LEU A 332 -17.44 2.15 -32.83
CA LEU A 332 -18.54 2.20 -31.87
C LEU A 332 -18.34 1.10 -30.83
N TYR A 333 -18.38 1.45 -29.55
CA TYR A 333 -18.25 0.50 -28.44
C TYR A 333 -19.43 0.60 -27.48
N GLU A 334 -19.96 -0.55 -27.06
CA GLU A 334 -21.01 -0.61 -26.04
C GLU A 334 -20.40 -0.31 -24.64
N PRO A 335 -21.15 0.31 -23.70
CA PRO A 335 -20.64 0.68 -22.37
C PRO A 335 -20.11 -0.49 -21.53
N GLU A 336 -20.61 -1.69 -21.81
CA GLU A 336 -20.22 -2.94 -21.14
C GLU A 336 -18.83 -3.44 -21.59
N GLU A 337 -18.39 -3.03 -22.80
CA GLU A 337 -17.11 -3.43 -23.42
C GLU A 337 -15.94 -2.51 -22.98
N LEU A 338 -16.25 -1.29 -22.52
CA LEU A 338 -15.33 -0.31 -21.95
C LEU A 338 -15.37 -0.33 -20.41
N ASN A 339 -14.98 -1.46 -19.82
CA ASN A 339 -14.90 -1.59 -18.36
C ASN A 339 -13.57 -1.05 -17.82
N CYS A 340 -13.57 0.11 -17.17
CA CYS A 340 -12.40 0.75 -16.52
C CYS A 340 -11.70 -0.08 -15.41
N LYS A 341 -12.05 -1.35 -15.20
CA LYS A 341 -11.45 -2.24 -14.18
C LYS A 341 -10.34 -3.17 -14.66
N HIS A 342 -10.05 -3.25 -15.97
CA HIS A 342 -9.31 -4.41 -16.46
C HIS A 342 -8.24 -4.06 -17.50
N TYR A 343 -6.97 -4.04 -17.07
CA TYR A 343 -5.81 -3.87 -17.95
C TYR A 343 -5.43 -5.15 -18.70
N ASP A 344 -5.04 -4.95 -19.96
CA ASP A 344 -4.46 -5.75 -21.07
C ASP A 344 -3.84 -7.16 -20.82
N GLY A 345 -3.64 -7.64 -19.60
CA GLY A 345 -3.19 -9.03 -19.29
C GLY A 345 -4.21 -10.12 -19.64
N GLU A 346 -5.49 -9.76 -19.66
CA GLU A 346 -6.60 -10.71 -19.56
C GLU A 346 -7.08 -11.23 -20.90
N LEU A 347 -7.06 -10.42 -21.96
CA LEU A 347 -7.51 -10.85 -23.29
C LEU A 347 -6.54 -11.87 -23.94
N LYS A 348 -5.23 -11.77 -23.68
CA LYS A 348 -4.24 -12.82 -24.02
C LYS A 348 -4.54 -14.14 -23.29
N ARG A 349 -4.81 -14.07 -21.98
CA ARG A 349 -4.94 -15.22 -21.08
C ARG A 349 -6.28 -15.95 -21.21
N ALA A 350 -7.38 -15.20 -21.30
CA ALA A 350 -8.73 -15.74 -21.48
C ALA A 350 -8.90 -16.53 -22.78
N VAL A 351 -8.13 -16.20 -23.83
CA VAL A 351 -8.24 -16.84 -25.16
C VAL A 351 -7.20 -17.95 -25.35
N ALA A 352 -5.98 -17.81 -24.80
CA ALA A 352 -4.96 -18.85 -24.88
C ALA A 352 -5.11 -19.94 -23.80
N ALA A 353 -5.83 -19.63 -22.71
CA ALA A 353 -5.96 -20.46 -21.51
C ALA A 353 -4.65 -21.17 -21.16
N PRO A 354 -3.55 -20.42 -20.92
CA PRO A 354 -2.20 -21.00 -20.79
C PRO A 354 -2.06 -21.95 -19.61
N LEU A 355 -2.99 -21.90 -18.66
CA LEU A 355 -3.10 -22.80 -17.50
C LEU A 355 -4.30 -23.76 -17.63
N ALA A 356 -4.87 -23.92 -18.82
CA ALA A 356 -5.98 -24.82 -19.09
C ALA A 356 -5.74 -26.21 -18.52
N GLY A 357 -6.66 -26.65 -17.66
CA GLY A 357 -6.63 -27.98 -17.04
C GLY A 357 -5.59 -28.13 -15.93
N LYS A 358 -4.90 -27.05 -15.52
CA LYS A 358 -4.10 -27.04 -14.30
C LYS A 358 -5.04 -26.86 -13.09
N ARG A 359 -4.84 -27.67 -12.06
CA ARG A 359 -5.45 -27.45 -10.74
C ARG A 359 -4.43 -26.74 -9.87
N ILE A 360 -4.77 -25.56 -9.39
CA ILE A 360 -3.91 -24.72 -8.57
C ILE A 360 -4.54 -24.65 -7.18
N ARG A 361 -3.92 -25.32 -6.22
CA ARG A 361 -4.11 -25.06 -4.80
C ARG A 361 -3.04 -24.07 -4.34
N LEU A 362 -3.44 -22.82 -4.24
CA LEU A 362 -2.54 -21.71 -3.93
C LEU A 362 -2.61 -21.36 -2.45
N MET A 363 -1.48 -21.31 -1.77
CA MET A 363 -1.38 -20.76 -0.42
C MET A 363 -0.76 -19.37 -0.47
N PRO A 364 -1.54 -18.29 -0.23
CA PRO A 364 -0.99 -16.96 -0.03
C PRO A 364 -0.33 -16.90 1.35
N LEU A 365 0.99 -17.04 1.41
CA LEU A 365 1.76 -17.11 2.65
C LEU A 365 2.52 -15.79 2.88
N GLY A 366 2.23 -15.10 3.98
CA GLY A 366 2.90 -13.82 4.22
C GLY A 366 2.47 -13.07 5.46
N ASP A 367 2.67 -11.76 5.41
CA ASP A 367 2.31 -10.83 6.49
C ASP A 367 1.02 -10.03 6.17
N SER A 368 0.89 -8.82 6.72
CA SER A 368 -0.27 -7.94 6.51
C SER A 368 -0.51 -7.60 5.05
N ILE A 369 0.53 -7.57 4.21
CA ILE A 369 0.40 -7.31 2.77
C ILE A 369 -0.28 -8.49 2.07
N THR A 370 -0.03 -9.73 2.53
CA THR A 370 -0.75 -10.90 2.01
C THR A 370 -2.16 -10.98 2.56
N PHE A 371 -2.37 -10.62 3.83
CA PHE A 371 -3.71 -10.55 4.42
C PHE A 371 -4.60 -9.50 3.72
N GLY A 372 -4.02 -8.42 3.18
CA GLY A 372 -4.76 -7.38 2.45
C GLY A 372 -5.05 -6.12 3.27
N VAL A 373 -4.23 -5.84 4.29
CA VAL A 373 -4.38 -4.63 5.11
C VAL A 373 -4.24 -3.38 4.22
N GLN A 374 -5.13 -2.40 4.41
CA GLN A 374 -5.27 -1.16 3.63
C GLN A 374 -5.84 -1.30 2.20
N SER A 375 -6.21 -2.50 1.72
CA SER A 375 -7.05 -2.57 0.52
C SER A 375 -8.49 -2.20 0.88
N SER A 376 -9.21 -1.55 -0.04
CA SER A 376 -10.58 -1.06 0.23
C SER A 376 -11.60 -2.16 0.52
N ASP A 377 -11.30 -3.39 0.13
CA ASP A 377 -12.12 -4.59 0.26
C ASP A 377 -11.51 -5.66 1.19
N GLY A 378 -10.33 -5.40 1.76
CA GLY A 378 -9.56 -6.34 2.58
C GLY A 378 -8.98 -7.56 1.83
N ASN A 379 -9.06 -7.62 0.50
CA ASN A 379 -8.56 -8.74 -0.30
C ASN A 379 -7.05 -8.67 -0.59
N GLY A 380 -6.44 -7.48 -0.55
CA GLY A 380 -5.07 -7.29 -1.05
C GLY A 380 -4.93 -7.71 -2.52
N TYR A 381 -3.83 -8.39 -2.87
CA TYR A 381 -3.62 -8.88 -4.25
C TYR A 381 -4.43 -10.14 -4.59
N ARG A 382 -5.10 -10.76 -3.61
CA ARG A 382 -5.63 -12.14 -3.69
C ARG A 382 -6.78 -12.27 -4.68
N ASP A 383 -7.77 -11.36 -4.62
CA ASP A 383 -8.94 -11.37 -5.50
C ASP A 383 -8.53 -11.20 -6.97
N ARG A 384 -7.70 -10.18 -7.22
CA ARG A 384 -7.14 -9.92 -8.55
C ARG A 384 -6.34 -11.10 -9.09
N LEU A 385 -5.51 -11.73 -8.26
CA LEU A 385 -4.72 -12.90 -8.66
C LEU A 385 -5.62 -14.10 -8.96
N HIS A 386 -6.62 -14.36 -8.12
CA HIS A 386 -7.59 -15.44 -8.35
C HIS A 386 -8.29 -15.28 -9.71
N ASP A 387 -8.81 -14.09 -10.00
CA ASP A 387 -9.44 -13.75 -11.28
C ASP A 387 -8.52 -13.97 -12.49
N LEU A 388 -7.27 -13.56 -12.37
CA LEU A 388 -6.27 -13.72 -13.43
C LEU A 388 -5.99 -15.20 -13.73
N LEU A 389 -5.89 -16.03 -12.70
CA LEU A 389 -5.62 -17.47 -12.83
C LEU A 389 -6.83 -18.24 -13.36
N ASP A 390 -8.05 -17.91 -12.92
CA ASP A 390 -9.29 -18.49 -13.45
C ASP A 390 -9.43 -18.16 -14.94
N ARG A 391 -9.20 -16.90 -15.33
CA ARG A 391 -9.18 -16.48 -16.73
C ARG A 391 -8.08 -17.14 -17.54
N ALA A 392 -6.94 -17.50 -16.93
CA ALA A 392 -5.91 -18.28 -17.59
C ALA A 392 -6.29 -19.77 -17.80
N GLY A 393 -7.47 -20.20 -17.36
CA GLY A 393 -8.02 -21.54 -17.54
C GLY A 393 -7.68 -22.53 -16.44
N ALA A 394 -7.10 -22.07 -15.32
CA ALA A 394 -6.84 -22.91 -14.17
C ALA A 394 -8.11 -23.12 -13.33
N THR A 395 -8.17 -24.23 -12.59
CA THR A 395 -9.09 -24.35 -11.45
C THR A 395 -8.34 -23.94 -10.21
N VAL A 396 -8.80 -22.90 -9.52
CA VAL A 396 -8.11 -22.27 -8.38
C VAL A 396 -8.83 -22.62 -7.08
N ASP A 397 -8.05 -22.91 -6.04
CA ASP A 397 -8.46 -23.23 -4.67
C ASP A 397 -7.44 -22.54 -3.74
N PHE A 398 -7.81 -21.41 -3.14
CA PHE A 398 -6.96 -20.78 -2.14
C PHE A 398 -7.05 -21.55 -0.83
N VAL A 399 -5.93 -21.67 -0.12
CA VAL A 399 -5.88 -22.42 1.14
C VAL A 399 -5.02 -21.71 2.17
N GLY A 400 -5.40 -21.89 3.42
CA GLY A 400 -4.67 -21.43 4.59
C GLY A 400 -5.55 -21.47 5.83
N SER A 401 -5.02 -21.08 6.97
CA SER A 401 -5.76 -21.06 8.24
C SER A 401 -6.51 -19.75 8.51
N GLU A 402 -6.21 -18.69 7.76
CA GLU A 402 -6.81 -17.36 7.89
C GLU A 402 -7.87 -17.12 6.81
N GLN A 403 -8.82 -16.24 7.12
CA GLN A 403 -9.84 -15.76 6.17
C GLN A 403 -9.93 -14.24 6.26
N GLY A 404 -9.91 -13.55 5.11
CA GLY A 404 -9.93 -12.09 5.09
C GLY A 404 -10.35 -11.50 3.75
N GLY A 405 -11.10 -10.40 3.80
CA GLY A 405 -11.60 -9.68 2.62
C GLY A 405 -12.94 -10.21 2.09
N SER A 406 -13.49 -9.51 1.10
CA SER A 406 -14.82 -9.78 0.53
C SER A 406 -14.86 -10.78 -0.64
N MET A 407 -13.72 -11.33 -1.06
CA MET A 407 -13.65 -12.30 -2.17
C MET A 407 -14.32 -13.63 -1.82
N SER A 408 -14.72 -14.40 -2.83
CA SER A 408 -15.47 -15.66 -2.63
C SER A 408 -14.63 -16.75 -1.97
N ASP A 409 -13.36 -16.86 -2.35
CA ASP A 409 -12.40 -17.81 -1.78
C ASP A 409 -11.35 -17.01 -1.01
N ASN A 410 -11.69 -16.65 0.23
CA ASN A 410 -10.90 -15.73 1.03
C ASN A 410 -9.89 -16.41 1.96
N ASP A 411 -9.68 -17.72 1.78
CA ASP A 411 -8.69 -18.50 2.51
C ASP A 411 -7.27 -17.98 2.20
N ASN A 412 -6.46 -17.81 3.24
CA ASN A 412 -5.09 -17.36 3.11
C ASN A 412 -4.24 -17.73 4.33
N GLU A 413 -2.94 -17.48 4.25
CA GLU A 413 -1.98 -17.64 5.35
C GLU A 413 -1.19 -16.32 5.53
N GLY A 414 -1.89 -15.19 5.44
CA GLY A 414 -1.37 -13.86 5.69
C GLY A 414 -1.53 -13.46 7.16
N HIS A 415 -0.44 -13.11 7.83
CA HIS A 415 -0.44 -12.84 9.28
C HIS A 415 0.05 -11.41 9.59
N PRO A 416 -0.86 -10.45 9.83
CA PRO A 416 -0.48 -9.06 10.07
C PRO A 416 0.56 -8.89 11.17
N GLY A 417 1.65 -8.16 10.86
CA GLY A 417 2.73 -7.87 11.80
C GLY A 417 3.74 -9.01 12.05
N TRP A 418 3.58 -10.18 11.42
CA TRP A 418 4.47 -11.32 11.62
C TRP A 418 5.77 -11.21 10.81
N ARG A 419 6.86 -11.63 11.43
CA ARG A 419 8.20 -11.76 10.83
C ARG A 419 8.40 -13.13 10.18
N ILE A 420 9.51 -13.28 9.45
CA ILE A 420 9.91 -14.54 8.80
C ILE A 420 9.89 -15.75 9.76
N ASP A 421 10.40 -15.62 10.98
CA ASP A 421 10.45 -16.70 11.98
C ASP A 421 9.06 -17.18 12.39
N GLN A 422 8.12 -16.26 12.53
CA GLN A 422 6.75 -16.56 12.95
C GLN A 422 5.93 -17.16 11.80
N VAL A 423 6.14 -16.67 10.57
CA VAL A 423 5.55 -17.29 9.38
C VAL A 423 6.10 -18.70 9.16
N ALA A 424 7.38 -18.95 9.49
CA ALA A 424 7.97 -20.29 9.44
C ALA A 424 7.26 -21.29 10.38
N GLU A 425 6.87 -20.85 11.58
CA GLU A 425 6.18 -21.69 12.56
C GLU A 425 4.81 -22.15 12.06
N VAL A 426 4.01 -21.25 11.47
CA VAL A 426 2.70 -21.63 10.91
C VAL A 426 2.85 -22.43 9.62
N ALA A 427 3.79 -22.09 8.74
CA ALA A 427 4.04 -22.85 7.51
C ALA A 427 4.46 -24.30 7.80
N ALA A 428 5.19 -24.55 8.90
CA ALA A 428 5.61 -25.89 9.31
C ALA A 428 4.44 -26.84 9.60
N CYS A 429 3.22 -26.31 9.82
CA CYS A 429 2.03 -27.08 10.12
C CYS A 429 0.94 -26.96 9.04
N THR A 430 0.76 -25.78 8.42
CA THR A 430 -0.28 -25.55 7.40
C THR A 430 0.12 -26.07 6.02
N VAL A 431 1.39 -25.99 5.62
CA VAL A 431 1.86 -26.57 4.35
C VAL A 431 1.67 -28.09 4.31
N PRO A 432 2.08 -28.89 5.32
CA PRO A 432 1.83 -30.32 5.30
C PRO A 432 0.33 -30.68 5.38
N GLN A 433 -0.50 -29.82 5.99
CA GLN A 433 -1.96 -30.01 6.07
C GLN A 433 -2.64 -29.76 4.71
N TYR A 434 -2.48 -28.57 4.15
CA TYR A 434 -3.20 -28.14 2.95
C TYR A 434 -2.58 -28.64 1.65
N GLN A 435 -1.29 -29.04 1.67
CA GLN A 435 -0.56 -29.52 0.49
C GLN A 435 -0.70 -28.59 -0.73
N PRO A 436 -0.33 -27.29 -0.61
CA PRO A 436 -0.41 -26.36 -1.74
C PRO A 436 0.60 -26.73 -2.82
N ASN A 437 0.20 -26.70 -4.09
CA ASN A 437 1.13 -26.86 -5.23
C ASN A 437 1.63 -25.53 -5.79
N VAL A 438 1.08 -24.40 -5.33
CA VAL A 438 1.61 -23.06 -5.57
C VAL A 438 1.62 -22.31 -4.24
N VAL A 439 2.72 -21.61 -3.94
CA VAL A 439 2.83 -20.75 -2.77
C VAL A 439 3.31 -19.38 -3.21
N THR A 440 2.53 -18.32 -2.97
CA THR A 440 3.03 -16.95 -3.04
C THR A 440 3.61 -16.60 -1.69
N LEU A 441 4.89 -16.22 -1.64
CA LEU A 441 5.60 -15.97 -0.39
C LEU A 441 6.05 -14.50 -0.34
N HIS A 442 5.33 -13.67 0.43
CA HIS A 442 5.71 -12.27 0.67
C HIS A 442 5.97 -12.02 2.15
N ILE A 443 7.25 -12.08 2.56
CA ILE A 443 7.71 -11.94 3.94
C ILE A 443 9.01 -11.15 4.04
N GLY A 444 9.22 -10.46 5.17
CA GLY A 444 10.43 -9.68 5.46
C GLY A 444 10.16 -8.20 5.74
N THR A 445 8.96 -7.69 5.41
CA THR A 445 8.54 -6.32 5.72
C THR A 445 8.63 -6.03 7.23
N ASN A 446 8.14 -6.97 8.04
CA ASN A 446 8.14 -6.83 9.50
C ASN A 446 9.53 -6.98 10.11
N ASP A 447 10.41 -7.80 9.52
CA ASP A 447 11.81 -7.87 9.93
C ASP A 447 12.50 -6.52 9.71
N ALA A 448 12.31 -5.89 8.53
CA ALA A 448 12.80 -4.55 8.23
C ALA A 448 12.22 -3.50 9.20
N ASN A 449 10.90 -3.51 9.41
CA ASN A 449 10.20 -2.58 10.29
C ASN A 449 10.64 -2.71 11.77
N GLN A 450 10.84 -3.94 12.23
CA GLN A 450 11.23 -4.26 13.61
C GLN A 450 12.76 -4.25 13.81
N ASN A 451 13.55 -3.99 12.76
CA ASN A 451 15.01 -4.09 12.76
C ASN A 451 15.52 -5.45 13.27
N TYR A 452 14.83 -6.53 12.91
CA TYR A 452 15.07 -7.84 13.47
C TYR A 452 15.93 -8.68 12.53
N GLN A 453 17.15 -8.98 12.96
CA GLN A 453 18.06 -9.94 12.30
C GLN A 453 18.12 -9.80 10.77
N ILE A 454 18.34 -8.57 10.27
CA ILE A 454 18.36 -8.27 8.83
C ILE A 454 19.42 -9.10 8.10
N SER A 455 20.61 -9.23 8.70
CA SER A 455 21.74 -9.95 8.11
C SER A 455 21.52 -11.45 7.90
N THR A 456 20.57 -12.06 8.61
CA THR A 456 20.22 -13.49 8.49
C THR A 456 18.83 -13.71 7.89
N ALA A 457 18.19 -12.66 7.36
CA ALA A 457 16.86 -12.77 6.75
C ALA A 457 16.85 -13.76 5.57
N ALA A 458 17.88 -13.73 4.71
CA ALA A 458 17.98 -14.65 3.57
C ALA A 458 18.10 -16.12 3.99
N ASP A 459 18.85 -16.44 5.06
CA ASP A 459 18.95 -17.80 5.59
C ASP A 459 17.61 -18.30 6.13
N ARG A 460 16.86 -17.43 6.82
CA ARG A 460 15.54 -17.76 7.36
C ARG A 460 14.51 -17.94 6.26
N VAL A 461 14.48 -17.06 5.25
CA VAL A 461 13.60 -17.22 4.07
C VAL A 461 13.95 -18.52 3.31
N THR A 462 15.24 -18.81 3.13
CA THR A 462 15.72 -20.07 2.53
C THR A 462 15.20 -21.29 3.30
N SER A 463 15.29 -21.25 4.63
CA SER A 463 14.78 -22.32 5.50
C SER A 463 13.28 -22.54 5.33
N VAL A 464 12.49 -21.46 5.21
CA VAL A 464 11.05 -21.54 4.93
C VAL A 464 10.79 -22.18 3.56
N ILE A 465 11.48 -21.73 2.51
CA ILE A 465 11.34 -22.29 1.15
C ILE A 465 11.66 -23.78 1.13
N GLU A 466 12.78 -24.18 1.73
CA GLU A 466 13.19 -25.59 1.78
C GLU A 466 12.19 -26.45 2.56
N LYS A 467 11.62 -25.93 3.65
CA LYS A 467 10.57 -26.62 4.41
C LYS A 467 9.29 -26.77 3.58
N ILE A 468 8.86 -25.71 2.88
CA ILE A 468 7.70 -25.77 1.99
C ILE A 468 7.88 -26.87 0.94
N LEU A 469 9.02 -26.88 0.25
CA LEU A 469 9.33 -27.86 -0.79
C LEU A 469 9.51 -29.29 -0.25
N ALA A 470 9.86 -29.44 1.03
CA ALA A 470 9.95 -30.74 1.69
C ALA A 470 8.56 -31.27 2.10
N ASP A 471 7.68 -30.39 2.60
CA ASP A 471 6.37 -30.76 3.11
C ASP A 471 5.28 -30.87 2.03
N SER A 472 5.43 -30.10 0.95
CA SER A 472 4.61 -30.14 -0.25
C SER A 472 5.52 -30.30 -1.49
N PRO A 473 5.88 -31.55 -1.86
CA PRO A 473 6.88 -31.81 -2.91
C PRO A 473 6.49 -31.35 -4.32
N HIS A 474 5.19 -31.09 -4.57
CA HIS A 474 4.68 -30.54 -5.83
C HIS A 474 4.62 -29.00 -5.86
N ALA A 475 5.04 -28.33 -4.79
CA ALA A 475 4.96 -26.88 -4.68
C ALA A 475 5.91 -26.16 -5.67
N VAL A 476 5.36 -25.17 -6.35
CA VAL A 476 6.10 -24.05 -6.97
C VAL A 476 6.06 -22.87 -6.00
N VAL A 477 7.22 -22.41 -5.55
CA VAL A 477 7.31 -21.30 -4.59
C VAL A 477 7.68 -20.00 -5.31
N LEU A 478 6.73 -19.05 -5.32
CA LEU A 478 6.88 -17.72 -5.89
C LEU A 478 7.28 -16.74 -4.78
N VAL A 479 8.57 -16.48 -4.64
CA VAL A 479 9.12 -15.63 -3.59
C VAL A 479 9.06 -14.19 -4.07
N SER A 480 8.28 -13.36 -3.40
CA SER A 480 8.15 -11.95 -3.76
C SER A 480 9.34 -11.14 -3.27
N GLN A 481 9.78 -10.22 -4.11
CA GLN A 481 10.47 -9.03 -3.62
C GLN A 481 9.60 -8.33 -2.59
N VAL A 482 10.18 -7.92 -1.46
CA VAL A 482 9.50 -7.02 -0.52
C VAL A 482 9.34 -5.67 -1.21
N ILE A 483 8.10 -5.20 -1.32
CA ILE A 483 7.74 -3.98 -2.04
C ILE A 483 8.46 -2.74 -1.50
N THR A 484 8.60 -1.73 -2.35
CA THR A 484 9.13 -0.41 -1.98
C THR A 484 8.14 0.32 -1.06
N THR A 485 8.63 1.06 -0.06
CA THR A 485 7.78 1.81 0.89
C THR A 485 8.23 3.26 1.05
N GLY A 486 7.26 4.16 1.24
CA GLY A 486 7.51 5.55 1.63
C GLY A 486 7.83 5.73 3.13
N LYS A 487 7.73 4.66 3.94
CA LYS A 487 7.92 4.72 5.39
C LYS A 487 9.38 4.99 5.76
N ALA A 488 9.60 6.08 6.51
CA ALA A 488 10.93 6.56 6.85
C ALA A 488 11.80 5.49 7.53
N GLY A 489 12.99 5.24 6.96
CA GLY A 489 14.02 4.36 7.53
C GLY A 489 13.88 2.87 7.22
N LEU A 490 12.83 2.43 6.54
CA LEU A 490 12.65 1.01 6.16
C LEU A 490 13.38 0.63 4.87
N GLN A 491 13.37 1.50 3.86
CA GLN A 491 13.84 1.17 2.51
C GLN A 491 15.27 0.57 2.46
N PRO A 492 16.29 1.10 3.18
CA PRO A 492 17.64 0.52 3.12
C PRO A 492 17.70 -0.93 3.63
N ARG A 493 16.85 -1.29 4.61
CA ARG A 493 16.78 -2.67 5.12
C ARG A 493 16.05 -3.59 4.16
N ILE A 494 15.01 -3.06 3.50
CA ILE A 494 14.28 -3.77 2.44
C ILE A 494 15.23 -4.06 1.27
N ASP A 495 16.05 -3.09 0.88
CA ASP A 495 17.05 -3.26 -0.19
C ASP A 495 18.07 -4.36 0.18
N GLU A 496 18.56 -4.38 1.43
CA GLU A 496 19.45 -5.42 1.94
C GLU A 496 18.80 -6.81 1.91
N ILE A 497 17.56 -6.93 2.39
CA ILE A 497 16.79 -8.18 2.37
C ILE A 497 16.58 -8.65 0.93
N ASN A 498 16.08 -7.77 0.05
CA ASN A 498 15.77 -8.10 -1.34
C ASN A 498 17.02 -8.54 -2.10
N PHE A 499 18.15 -7.86 -1.90
CA PHE A 499 19.41 -8.25 -2.51
C PHE A 499 19.83 -9.67 -2.10
N ALA A 500 19.83 -9.94 -0.79
CA ALA A 500 20.28 -11.24 -0.25
C ALA A 500 19.31 -12.38 -0.59
N VAL A 501 17.99 -12.15 -0.51
CA VAL A 501 16.96 -13.15 -0.84
C VAL A 501 16.98 -13.48 -2.33
N ASN A 502 17.15 -12.49 -3.22
CA ASN A 502 17.25 -12.73 -4.66
C ASN A 502 18.44 -13.63 -5.00
N ASP A 503 19.60 -13.41 -4.38
CA ASP A 503 20.77 -14.27 -4.57
C ASP A 503 20.52 -15.71 -4.07
N ALA A 504 19.92 -15.86 -2.89
CA ALA A 504 19.57 -17.16 -2.33
C ALA A 504 18.57 -17.94 -3.20
N VAL A 505 17.50 -17.28 -3.69
CA VAL A 505 16.49 -17.87 -4.58
C VAL A 505 17.12 -18.29 -5.91
N ARG A 506 18.02 -17.49 -6.47
CA ARG A 506 18.79 -17.87 -7.68
C ARG A 506 19.61 -19.13 -7.43
N GLY A 507 20.28 -19.24 -6.27
CA GLY A 507 21.02 -20.44 -5.87
C GLY A 507 20.13 -21.69 -5.79
N LEU A 508 18.99 -21.60 -5.12
CA LEU A 508 18.03 -22.70 -5.03
C LEU A 508 17.48 -23.13 -6.40
N ARG A 509 17.16 -22.16 -7.26
CA ARG A 509 16.70 -22.43 -8.64
C ARG A 509 17.79 -23.14 -9.47
N GLN A 510 19.05 -22.71 -9.36
CA GLN A 510 20.18 -23.37 -10.02
C GLN A 510 20.41 -24.80 -9.49
N ALA A 511 20.06 -25.07 -8.23
CA ALA A 511 20.03 -26.40 -7.65
C ALA A 511 18.83 -27.26 -8.10
N GLY A 512 18.01 -26.77 -9.04
CA GLY A 512 16.88 -27.48 -9.63
C GLY A 512 15.60 -27.46 -8.80
N LYS A 513 15.50 -26.59 -7.78
CA LYS A 513 14.27 -26.39 -7.01
C LYS A 513 13.26 -25.56 -7.82
N HIS A 514 11.97 -25.89 -7.71
CA HIS A 514 10.88 -25.11 -8.32
C HIS A 514 10.58 -23.84 -7.49
N VAL A 515 11.53 -22.92 -7.49
CA VAL A 515 11.42 -21.62 -6.82
C VAL A 515 11.78 -20.51 -7.80
N MET A 516 11.01 -19.42 -7.76
CA MET A 516 11.24 -18.25 -8.59
C MET A 516 11.07 -16.97 -7.78
N MET A 517 11.94 -16.00 -8.05
CA MET A 517 11.79 -14.64 -7.54
C MET A 517 10.76 -13.89 -8.39
N VAL A 518 9.76 -13.30 -7.75
CA VAL A 518 8.77 -12.42 -8.37
C VAL A 518 9.24 -10.98 -8.19
N SER A 519 9.50 -10.30 -9.30
CA SER A 519 9.82 -8.87 -9.29
C SER A 519 8.60 -8.07 -8.83
N GLN A 520 8.84 -7.03 -8.03
CA GLN A 520 7.83 -6.03 -7.66
C GLN A 520 8.35 -4.61 -7.95
N GLU A 521 9.29 -4.49 -8.89
CA GLU A 521 9.96 -3.21 -9.22
C GLU A 521 9.00 -2.16 -9.79
N ASP A 522 7.88 -2.59 -10.36
CA ASP A 522 6.82 -1.72 -10.88
C ASP A 522 5.75 -1.38 -9.84
N VAL A 523 5.93 -1.80 -8.57
CA VAL A 523 5.18 -1.33 -7.39
C VAL A 523 5.97 -0.19 -6.74
N TRP A 524 5.62 1.04 -7.12
CA TRP A 524 6.34 2.26 -6.77
C TRP A 524 5.91 2.72 -5.38
N GLN A 525 6.71 3.59 -4.75
CA GLN A 525 6.31 4.21 -3.47
C GLN A 525 4.98 4.95 -3.57
N SER A 526 4.65 5.51 -4.74
CA SER A 526 3.36 6.17 -5.01
C SER A 526 2.16 5.21 -5.01
N ASP A 527 2.41 3.91 -5.18
CA ASP A 527 1.40 2.87 -5.11
C ASP A 527 1.20 2.37 -3.66
N GLY A 528 1.96 2.90 -2.70
CA GLY A 528 1.80 2.67 -1.26
C GLY A 528 1.26 3.91 -0.54
N LEU A 529 0.76 3.71 0.67
CA LEU A 529 0.31 4.81 1.52
C LEU A 529 1.52 5.55 2.14
N GLN A 530 1.44 6.88 2.21
CA GLN A 530 2.48 7.70 2.81
C GLN A 530 2.66 7.35 4.31
N ASP A 531 3.90 7.19 4.76
CA ASP A 531 4.28 6.76 6.11
C ASP A 531 3.78 5.34 6.52
N ASP A 532 3.29 4.56 5.56
CA ASP A 532 2.85 3.18 5.74
C ASP A 532 3.70 2.22 4.88
N ALA A 533 3.75 0.95 5.29
CA ALA A 533 4.37 -0.13 4.53
C ALA A 533 3.40 -0.81 3.56
N HIS A 534 2.09 -0.52 3.64
CA HIS A 534 1.06 -1.20 2.85
C HIS A 534 0.83 -0.56 1.46
N PRO A 535 0.56 -1.38 0.43
CA PRO A 535 0.04 -0.91 -0.85
C PRO A 535 -1.34 -0.25 -0.75
N THR A 536 -1.64 0.58 -1.74
CA THR A 536 -3.00 0.95 -2.15
C THR A 536 -3.59 -0.14 -3.04
N ASP A 537 -4.88 -0.05 -3.37
CA ASP A 537 -5.55 -0.96 -4.32
C ASP A 537 -4.76 -1.09 -5.64
N ALA A 538 -4.26 0.03 -6.19
CA ALA A 538 -3.45 0.02 -7.42
C ALA A 538 -2.11 -0.72 -7.26
N GLY A 539 -1.50 -0.65 -6.07
CA GLY A 539 -0.29 -1.40 -5.76
C GLY A 539 -0.56 -2.90 -5.63
N TYR A 540 -1.67 -3.28 -4.99
CA TYR A 540 -2.11 -4.67 -4.89
C TYR A 540 -2.44 -5.27 -6.27
N ASP A 541 -3.05 -4.50 -7.17
CA ASP A 541 -3.33 -4.94 -8.54
C ASP A 541 -2.06 -5.29 -9.32
N LYS A 542 -1.01 -4.48 -9.18
CA LYS A 542 0.30 -4.73 -9.79
C LYS A 542 0.97 -5.98 -9.22
N MET A 543 0.93 -6.13 -7.90
CA MET A 543 1.45 -7.34 -7.24
C MET A 543 0.77 -8.61 -7.78
N ALA A 544 -0.56 -8.58 -7.94
CA ALA A 544 -1.31 -9.69 -8.52
C ALA A 544 -0.86 -10.00 -9.95
N GLY A 545 -0.69 -8.97 -10.79
CA GLY A 545 -0.16 -9.11 -12.15
C GLY A 545 1.22 -9.76 -12.17
N ASN A 546 2.13 -9.33 -11.30
CA ASN A 546 3.49 -9.87 -11.22
C ASN A 546 3.52 -11.35 -10.81
N PHE A 547 2.68 -11.74 -9.84
CA PHE A 547 2.54 -13.14 -9.44
C PHE A 547 1.99 -13.99 -10.59
N ASP A 548 0.93 -13.54 -11.25
CA ASP A 548 0.32 -14.25 -12.38
C ASP A 548 1.27 -14.38 -13.57
N ASP A 549 1.96 -13.30 -13.96
CA ASP A 549 2.96 -13.30 -15.03
C ASP A 549 4.05 -14.34 -14.78
N THR A 550 4.57 -14.34 -13.56
CA THR A 550 5.61 -15.29 -13.16
C THR A 550 5.08 -16.73 -13.18
N LEU A 551 3.89 -16.98 -12.64
CA LEU A 551 3.31 -18.32 -12.59
C LEU A 551 2.96 -18.86 -13.99
N THR A 552 2.36 -18.02 -14.83
CA THR A 552 2.02 -18.36 -16.22
C THR A 552 3.26 -18.68 -17.05
N ALA A 553 4.36 -17.95 -16.85
CA ALA A 553 5.65 -18.28 -17.47
C ALA A 553 6.21 -19.64 -17.00
N LEU A 554 5.83 -20.09 -15.80
CA LEU A 554 6.25 -21.34 -15.15
C LEU A 554 5.20 -22.46 -15.23
N LYS A 555 4.21 -22.37 -16.11
CA LYS A 555 3.12 -23.36 -16.26
C LYS A 555 3.57 -24.82 -16.34
N ASP A 556 4.78 -25.07 -16.85
CA ASP A 556 5.35 -26.41 -17.01
C ASP A 556 5.86 -27.00 -15.68
N TRP A 557 6.06 -26.17 -14.65
CA TRP A 557 6.41 -26.62 -13.29
C TRP A 557 5.18 -27.05 -12.49
N ILE A 558 3.99 -26.59 -12.88
CA ILE A 558 2.75 -26.83 -12.15
C ILE A 558 2.28 -28.26 -12.39
N THR A 559 2.20 -29.03 -11.31
CA THR A 559 1.64 -30.39 -11.26
C THR A 559 0.46 -30.42 -10.30
N ASP A 560 -0.41 -31.44 -10.37
CA ASP A 560 -1.58 -31.51 -9.50
C ASP A 560 -1.20 -31.54 -8.01
N PRO A 561 -1.97 -30.87 -7.13
CA PRO A 561 -1.70 -30.88 -5.70
C PRO A 561 -1.97 -32.26 -5.11
N ASP A 562 -1.19 -32.61 -4.09
CA ASP A 562 -1.47 -33.79 -3.27
C ASP A 562 -2.79 -33.62 -2.50
N PRO A 563 -3.45 -34.71 -2.06
CA PRO A 563 -4.66 -34.61 -1.25
C PRO A 563 -4.40 -33.85 0.05
N VAL A 564 -5.34 -32.99 0.44
CA VAL A 564 -5.36 -32.36 1.77
C VAL A 564 -5.29 -33.46 2.84
N ARG A 565 -4.41 -33.30 3.82
CA ARG A 565 -4.24 -34.28 4.89
C ARG A 565 -5.21 -33.97 6.03
N SER A 566 -6.11 -34.91 6.33
CA SER A 566 -7.11 -34.77 7.40
C SER A 566 -6.53 -34.82 8.82
N THR A 567 -5.25 -35.16 8.97
CA THR A 567 -4.54 -35.25 10.25
C THR A 567 -3.09 -34.78 10.07
N SER A 568 -2.83 -33.50 10.31
CA SER A 568 -1.48 -33.01 10.60
C SER A 568 -1.24 -33.15 12.12
N PRO A 569 -0.02 -33.48 12.59
CA PRO A 569 0.27 -33.47 14.03
C PRO A 569 0.09 -32.03 14.55
N ASP A 570 -0.77 -31.86 15.54
CA ASP A 570 -0.89 -30.64 16.35
C ASP A 570 -1.15 -29.31 15.61
N CYS A 571 -1.95 -29.32 14.54
CA CYS A 571 -2.59 -28.10 14.05
C CYS A 571 -3.88 -27.81 14.85
N ASP A 572 -3.75 -27.44 16.12
CA ASP A 572 -4.81 -26.67 16.78
C ASP A 572 -4.47 -25.19 16.56
N PRO A 573 -5.15 -24.45 15.67
CA PRO A 573 -4.99 -22.98 15.58
C PRO A 573 -5.34 -22.27 16.90
N GLY A 574 -6.00 -22.98 17.84
CA GLY A 574 -6.20 -22.59 19.22
C GLY A 574 -5.08 -23.00 20.19
N ALA A 575 -4.10 -23.83 19.80
CA ALA A 575 -2.94 -24.12 20.64
C ALA A 575 -2.06 -22.87 20.70
N THR A 576 -2.02 -22.28 21.89
CA THR A 576 -1.29 -21.06 22.15
C THR A 576 0.03 -21.41 22.84
N ALA A 577 1.05 -20.58 22.66
CA ALA A 577 2.24 -20.63 23.51
C ALA A 577 1.89 -20.51 25.01
N LEU A 578 0.77 -19.86 25.33
CA LEU A 578 0.26 -19.68 26.69
C LEU A 578 -0.35 -20.95 27.29
N GLY A 579 -0.58 -22.00 26.51
CA GLY A 579 -1.17 -23.27 26.96
C GLY A 579 -2.65 -23.46 26.57
N PRO A 580 -3.26 -24.59 27.01
CA PRO A 580 -4.60 -25.03 26.57
C PRO A 580 -5.76 -24.17 27.07
N GLY A 581 -5.53 -23.34 28.10
CA GLY A 581 -6.54 -22.44 28.67
C GLY A 581 -6.82 -21.17 27.88
N TRP A 582 -6.20 -21.02 26.70
CA TRP A 582 -6.18 -19.78 25.94
C TRP A 582 -6.57 -20.03 24.49
N ARG A 583 -7.19 -19.05 23.83
CA ARG A 583 -7.41 -19.06 22.38
C ARG A 583 -6.73 -17.87 21.74
N LYS A 584 -5.81 -18.10 20.83
CA LYS A 584 -5.13 -17.04 20.07
C LYS A 584 -6.14 -16.28 19.18
N LEU A 585 -6.11 -14.95 19.23
CA LEU A 585 -6.85 -14.05 18.31
C LEU A 585 -5.94 -13.41 17.25
N GLY A 586 -4.62 -13.55 17.39
CA GLY A 586 -3.69 -12.84 16.51
C GLY A 586 -3.65 -11.35 16.82
N VAL A 587 -3.29 -10.54 15.83
CA VAL A 587 -3.23 -9.08 15.98
C VAL A 587 -4.64 -8.51 15.84
N ILE A 588 -5.15 -7.95 16.94
CA ILE A 588 -6.50 -7.37 17.00
C ILE A 588 -6.50 -5.87 16.72
N ALA A 589 -5.34 -5.22 16.83
CA ALA A 589 -5.14 -3.83 16.43
C ALA A 589 -3.74 -3.69 15.81
N PRO A 590 -3.60 -3.15 14.58
CA PRO A 590 -2.29 -3.02 13.92
C PRO A 590 -1.43 -1.86 14.49
N GLY A 591 -2.00 -1.03 15.37
CA GLY A 591 -1.38 0.16 15.92
C GLY A 591 -1.50 1.38 15.00
N THR A 592 -1.00 2.52 15.46
CA THR A 592 -1.05 3.78 14.72
C THR A 592 0.33 4.40 14.66
N SER A 593 0.62 5.19 13.61
CA SER A 593 1.90 5.89 13.44
C SER A 593 2.13 7.01 14.48
N ASP A 594 1.13 7.31 15.31
CA ASP A 594 1.16 8.36 16.31
C ASP A 594 1.98 7.93 17.57
N PRO A 595 2.89 8.79 18.09
CA PRO A 595 3.75 8.50 19.25
C PRO A 595 3.04 8.40 20.63
N GLY A 596 1.71 8.36 20.70
CA GLY A 596 0.95 8.18 21.96
C GLY A 596 1.08 6.80 22.66
N ARG A 597 0.72 6.74 23.94
CA ARG A 597 0.59 5.48 24.72
C ARG A 597 -0.80 4.88 24.53
N VAL A 598 -0.89 3.55 24.45
CA VAL A 598 -2.18 2.85 24.44
C VAL A 598 -2.65 2.56 25.87
N GLU A 599 -3.93 2.81 26.10
CA GLU A 599 -4.75 2.36 27.22
C GLU A 599 -5.92 1.56 26.65
N LEU A 600 -6.42 0.61 27.45
CA LEU A 600 -7.63 -0.13 27.17
C LEU A 600 -8.58 0.02 28.36
N ALA A 601 -9.82 0.39 28.08
CA ALA A 601 -10.88 0.51 29.08
C ALA A 601 -12.23 0.67 28.39
N ASP A 602 -13.28 0.08 28.96
CA ASP A 602 -14.67 0.27 28.53
C ASP A 602 -15.13 1.71 28.80
N VAL A 603 -15.13 2.58 27.78
CA VAL A 603 -15.57 3.99 27.91
C VAL A 603 -17.01 4.21 27.48
N ASP A 604 -17.64 3.25 26.81
CA ASP A 604 -19.02 3.34 26.35
C ASP A 604 -20.03 2.50 27.17
N GLY A 605 -19.54 1.71 28.12
CA GLY A 605 -20.29 0.91 29.07
C GLY A 605 -20.89 -0.36 28.47
N ASP A 606 -20.30 -0.90 27.38
CA ASP A 606 -20.81 -2.08 26.68
C ASP A 606 -20.17 -3.42 27.13
N HIS A 607 -19.33 -3.33 28.17
CA HIS A 607 -18.50 -4.35 28.80
C HIS A 607 -17.33 -4.86 27.97
N ARG A 608 -16.98 -4.22 26.85
CA ARG A 608 -15.75 -4.50 26.11
C ARG A 608 -14.76 -3.36 26.29
N ASP A 609 -13.51 -3.69 26.58
CA ASP A 609 -12.48 -2.66 26.66
C ASP A 609 -12.21 -2.04 25.28
N ASP A 610 -12.23 -0.70 25.25
CA ASP A 610 -12.03 0.11 24.05
C ASP A 610 -10.56 0.48 23.84
N TYR A 611 -10.18 0.76 22.60
CA TYR A 611 -8.83 1.18 22.27
C TYR A 611 -8.66 2.69 22.44
N ILE A 612 -7.78 3.10 23.37
CA ILE A 612 -7.55 4.52 23.68
C ILE A 612 -6.08 4.88 23.45
N LYS A 613 -5.82 5.78 22.50
CA LYS A 613 -4.48 6.30 22.23
C LYS A 613 -4.31 7.66 22.90
N VAL A 614 -3.53 7.69 23.97
CA VAL A 614 -3.23 8.91 24.76
C VAL A 614 -1.99 9.61 24.23
N HIS A 615 -2.15 10.85 23.77
CA HIS A 615 -1.09 11.70 23.28
C HIS A 615 -0.36 12.42 24.42
N ARG A 616 0.83 12.96 24.13
CA ARG A 616 1.72 13.55 25.15
C ARG A 616 1.10 14.78 25.82
N GLU A 617 0.29 15.54 25.09
CA GLU A 617 -0.40 16.74 25.57
C GLU A 617 -1.73 16.45 26.28
N GLY A 618 -2.05 15.17 26.51
CA GLY A 618 -3.23 14.72 27.26
C GLY A 618 -4.53 14.69 26.46
N SER A 619 -4.49 14.95 25.15
CA SER A 619 -5.60 14.55 24.28
C SER A 619 -5.53 13.04 24.05
N PHE A 620 -6.65 12.41 23.69
CA PHE A 620 -6.69 10.99 23.39
C PHE A 620 -7.68 10.66 22.28
N ARG A 621 -7.30 9.74 21.39
CA ARG A 621 -8.16 9.18 20.34
C ARG A 621 -8.80 7.88 20.83
N VAL A 622 -10.08 7.70 20.59
CA VAL A 622 -10.84 6.52 21.05
C VAL A 622 -11.37 5.75 19.85
N LEU A 623 -11.17 4.43 19.86
CA LEU A 623 -11.84 3.50 18.96
C LEU A 623 -12.66 2.53 19.80
N LEU A 624 -13.98 2.57 19.65
CA LEU A 624 -14.92 1.73 20.40
C LEU A 624 -14.88 0.28 19.90
N ASN A 625 -14.82 -0.68 20.81
CA ASN A 625 -14.82 -2.10 20.52
C ASN A 625 -16.24 -2.63 20.39
N GLN A 626 -16.79 -2.53 19.18
CA GLN A 626 -18.15 -3.01 18.91
C GLN A 626 -18.19 -4.53 18.72
N ARG A 627 -19.38 -5.11 18.90
CA ARG A 627 -19.60 -6.52 18.57
C ARG A 627 -19.33 -6.77 17.09
N SER A 628 -18.62 -7.86 16.81
CA SER A 628 -18.44 -8.39 15.47
C SER A 628 -19.29 -9.65 15.25
N ASP A 629 -19.44 -10.05 13.99
CA ASP A 629 -20.12 -11.30 13.62
C ASP A 629 -19.33 -12.55 14.04
N THR A 630 -18.06 -12.38 14.44
CA THR A 630 -17.17 -13.45 14.92
C THR A 630 -17.07 -13.39 16.45
N PRO A 631 -17.61 -14.38 17.19
CA PRO A 631 -17.64 -14.34 18.65
C PRO A 631 -16.26 -14.13 19.29
N GLY A 632 -16.16 -13.09 20.12
CA GLY A 632 -14.93 -12.71 20.84
C GLY A 632 -13.84 -12.07 19.98
N GLN A 633 -14.11 -11.73 18.72
CA GLN A 633 -13.22 -10.90 17.90
C GLN A 633 -13.61 -9.42 18.07
N PRO A 634 -12.68 -8.54 18.46
CA PRO A 634 -12.97 -7.11 18.60
C PRO A 634 -13.14 -6.42 17.24
N HIS A 635 -14.00 -5.40 17.19
CA HIS A 635 -14.23 -4.54 16.03
C HIS A 635 -14.14 -3.07 16.42
N PHE A 636 -12.97 -2.48 16.18
CA PHE A 636 -12.64 -1.13 16.61
C PHE A 636 -13.18 -0.06 15.64
N VAL A 637 -14.08 0.80 16.13
CA VAL A 637 -14.69 1.90 15.38
C VAL A 637 -14.21 3.24 15.94
N ASP A 638 -13.50 4.03 15.12
CA ASP A 638 -12.99 5.34 15.53
C ASP A 638 -14.12 6.35 15.78
N VAL A 639 -14.16 6.88 17.01
CA VAL A 639 -15.12 7.89 17.44
C VAL A 639 -14.47 9.25 17.71
N GLY A 640 -13.21 9.43 17.30
CA GLY A 640 -12.52 10.70 17.26
C GLY A 640 -11.59 10.98 18.44
N THR A 641 -11.13 12.23 18.51
CA THR A 641 -10.15 12.69 19.49
C THR A 641 -10.80 13.61 20.52
N TYR A 642 -10.55 13.34 21.80
CA TYR A 642 -11.08 14.05 22.94
C TYR A 642 -9.98 14.83 23.66
N LYS A 643 -10.32 16.04 24.11
CA LYS A 643 -9.45 16.88 24.94
C LYS A 643 -10.27 17.58 26.02
N PRO A 644 -10.45 16.95 27.18
CA PRO A 644 -11.30 17.49 28.25
C PRO A 644 -10.83 18.88 28.73
N TYR A 645 -11.79 19.76 28.99
CA TYR A 645 -11.49 21.11 29.47
C TYR A 645 -10.86 21.07 30.87
N GLY A 646 -9.75 21.80 31.06
CA GLY A 646 -9.03 21.87 32.33
C GLY A 646 -7.89 20.86 32.50
N ILE A 647 -7.69 19.97 31.53
CA ILE A 647 -6.55 19.02 31.51
C ILE A 647 -5.19 19.74 31.43
N SER A 648 -5.14 20.94 30.83
CA SER A 648 -3.97 21.82 30.71
C SER A 648 -3.79 22.80 31.88
N GLN A 649 -4.70 22.82 32.85
CA GLN A 649 -4.71 23.74 34.00
C GLN A 649 -4.32 23.04 35.32
N VAL A 650 -3.99 21.75 35.26
CA VAL A 650 -3.35 21.02 36.37
C VAL A 650 -1.87 21.43 36.34
N PRO A 651 -1.29 21.98 37.42
CA PRO A 651 -0.09 22.83 37.34
C PRO A 651 1.05 22.12 36.61
N VAL A 652 1.45 22.70 35.48
CA VAL A 652 2.75 22.42 34.87
C VAL A 652 3.75 23.11 35.79
N ASP A 653 4.40 22.31 36.64
CA ASP A 653 5.71 22.69 37.14
C ASP A 653 6.52 23.13 35.90
N PRO A 654 7.01 24.38 35.83
CA PRO A 654 7.71 24.89 34.65
C PRO A 654 8.93 24.04 34.27
N ASP A 655 9.36 23.11 35.13
CA ASP A 655 10.45 22.16 34.90
C ASP A 655 10.02 20.68 34.78
N ALA A 656 8.73 20.33 34.79
CA ALA A 656 8.27 18.93 34.64
C ALA A 656 7.48 18.67 33.35
N GLU A 657 8.03 17.83 32.47
CA GLU A 657 7.30 17.24 31.36
C GLU A 657 6.05 16.50 31.89
N VAL A 658 4.86 16.74 31.33
CA VAL A 658 3.70 15.85 31.52
C VAL A 658 3.80 14.77 30.44
N PRO A 659 4.22 13.53 30.77
CA PRO A 659 4.27 12.46 29.79
C PRO A 659 2.89 11.79 29.72
N SER A 660 2.59 11.13 28.59
CA SER A 660 1.36 10.34 28.39
C SER A 660 1.13 9.26 29.45
N ASP A 661 2.13 8.96 30.29
CA ASP A 661 2.09 8.01 31.40
C ASP A 661 1.37 8.51 32.65
N GLY A 662 0.84 9.75 32.66
CA GLY A 662 0.00 10.30 33.74
C GLY A 662 -1.48 9.93 33.67
N PHE A 663 -1.99 9.60 32.49
CA PHE A 663 -3.42 9.35 32.28
C PHE A 663 -3.78 7.88 32.47
N ARG A 664 -4.89 7.62 33.16
CA ARG A 664 -5.50 6.29 33.38
C ARG A 664 -7.00 6.37 33.11
N PHE A 665 -7.60 5.22 32.85
CA PHE A 665 -9.04 5.05 32.71
C PHE A 665 -9.51 3.96 33.67
N ALA A 666 -10.55 4.25 34.46
CA ALA A 666 -11.17 3.30 35.37
C ALA A 666 -12.56 3.81 35.79
N ASP A 667 -13.54 2.94 35.97
CA ASP A 667 -14.87 3.32 36.45
C ASP A 667 -14.80 3.68 37.95
N LEU A 668 -14.98 4.95 38.31
CA LEU A 668 -14.89 5.39 39.71
C LEU A 668 -16.24 5.55 40.39
N ASN A 669 -17.35 5.58 39.63
CA ASN A 669 -18.69 5.84 40.12
C ASN A 669 -19.64 4.63 40.01
N GLY A 670 -19.19 3.53 39.40
CA GLY A 670 -19.92 2.28 39.23
C GLY A 670 -21.00 2.34 38.15
N ASP A 671 -20.89 3.23 37.17
CA ASP A 671 -21.85 3.36 36.08
C ASP A 671 -21.54 2.48 34.84
N GLY A 672 -20.45 1.72 34.92
CA GLY A 672 -19.94 0.83 33.88
C GLY A 672 -19.02 1.54 32.88
N ARG A 673 -18.82 2.86 32.96
CA ARG A 673 -17.97 3.62 32.03
C ARG A 673 -16.70 4.03 32.72
N ALA A 674 -15.58 3.82 32.05
CA ALA A 674 -14.29 4.25 32.56
C ALA A 674 -14.18 5.79 32.57
N ASP A 675 -13.84 6.32 33.74
CA ASP A 675 -13.53 7.72 33.98
C ASP A 675 -12.08 8.03 33.68
N LEU A 676 -11.81 9.29 33.31
CA LEU A 676 -10.43 9.74 33.06
C LEU A 676 -9.78 10.22 34.36
N ILE A 677 -8.59 9.70 34.63
CA ILE A 677 -7.79 10.05 35.81
C ILE A 677 -6.45 10.61 35.35
N ASN A 678 -6.09 11.78 35.86
CA ASN A 678 -4.75 12.35 35.70
C ASN A 678 -3.96 12.22 37.01
N VAL A 679 -2.87 11.45 36.98
CA VAL A 679 -1.97 11.19 38.11
C VAL A 679 -0.66 11.94 37.90
N THR A 680 -0.36 12.89 38.79
CA THR A 680 0.91 13.63 38.75
C THR A 680 2.09 12.74 39.19
N PRO A 681 3.36 13.09 38.91
CA PRO A 681 4.52 12.34 39.39
C PRO A 681 4.53 12.08 40.92
N THR A 682 3.93 12.99 41.70
CA THR A 682 3.79 12.88 43.16
C THR A 682 2.56 12.10 43.61
N GLY A 683 1.84 11.44 42.70
CA GLY A 683 0.67 10.59 42.98
C GLY A 683 -0.63 11.33 43.24
N LYS A 684 -0.61 12.67 43.27
CA LYS A 684 -1.83 13.47 43.35
C LYS A 684 -2.66 13.22 42.10
N SER A 685 -3.93 12.91 42.29
CA SER A 685 -4.82 12.47 41.22
C SER A 685 -6.03 13.39 41.08
N SER A 686 -6.40 13.72 39.85
CA SER A 686 -7.64 14.43 39.52
C SER A 686 -8.50 13.57 38.60
N ALA A 687 -9.80 13.52 38.84
CA ALA A 687 -10.75 12.74 38.04
C ALA A 687 -11.62 13.63 37.14
N PHE A 688 -12.02 13.06 36.02
CA PHE A 688 -12.99 13.61 35.07
C PHE A 688 -14.03 12.52 34.80
N LEU A 689 -15.27 12.80 35.18
CA LEU A 689 -16.41 11.91 35.06
C LEU A 689 -16.81 11.75 33.60
N ASN A 690 -16.91 10.51 33.11
CA ASN A 690 -17.34 10.18 31.76
C ASN A 690 -18.87 10.05 31.70
N LEU A 691 -19.54 11.09 31.21
CA LEU A 691 -20.99 11.12 31.07
C LEU A 691 -21.40 10.73 29.64
N PRO A 692 -22.57 10.10 29.45
CA PRO A 692 -23.13 9.94 28.12
C PRO A 692 -23.48 11.30 27.52
N GLY A 693 -22.86 11.64 26.39
CA GLY A 693 -23.14 12.86 25.63
C GLY A 693 -24.38 12.74 24.75
N THR A 694 -24.71 13.82 24.05
CA THR A 694 -25.75 13.79 23.01
C THR A 694 -25.29 12.91 21.84
N ASP A 695 -26.19 12.13 21.26
CA ASP A 695 -25.93 11.21 20.14
C ASP A 695 -24.89 10.10 20.43
N GLY A 696 -24.65 9.77 21.71
CA GLY A 696 -23.73 8.69 22.11
C GLY A 696 -22.25 9.09 22.17
N ALA A 697 -21.93 10.38 22.00
CA ALA A 697 -20.56 10.88 22.15
C ALA A 697 -20.07 10.80 23.61
N LEU A 698 -18.77 10.59 23.81
CA LEU A 698 -18.16 10.61 25.15
C LEU A 698 -18.07 12.04 25.68
N ASN A 699 -18.33 12.24 26.98
CA ASN A 699 -18.31 13.57 27.58
C ASN A 699 -17.63 13.57 28.96
N PHE A 700 -16.34 13.91 28.97
CA PHE A 700 -15.54 13.99 30.19
C PHE A 700 -15.66 15.37 30.87
N VAL A 701 -16.27 15.38 32.06
CA VAL A 701 -16.46 16.60 32.87
C VAL A 701 -15.55 16.56 34.08
N LYS A 702 -14.81 17.65 34.33
CA LYS A 702 -13.91 17.74 35.49
C LYS A 702 -14.68 17.48 36.80
N TRP A 703 -14.28 16.46 37.53
CA TRP A 703 -14.93 16.04 38.76
C TRP A 703 -14.25 16.65 39.99
N GLY A 704 -12.92 16.58 40.07
CA GLY A 704 -12.14 17.24 41.13
C GLY A 704 -10.85 16.52 41.50
N ILE A 705 -10.33 16.78 42.71
CA ILE A 705 -9.16 16.09 43.26
C ILE A 705 -9.63 14.75 43.83
N LEU A 706 -9.25 13.66 43.18
CA LEU A 706 -9.63 12.31 43.55
C LEU A 706 -8.85 11.81 44.77
N PHE A 707 -7.55 12.07 44.79
CA PHE A 707 -6.64 11.54 45.80
C PHE A 707 -5.41 12.45 45.97
N ASP A 708 -5.02 12.72 47.22
CA ASP A 708 -3.95 13.65 47.57
C ASP A 708 -3.26 13.23 48.88
N GLU A 709 -2.83 11.97 48.96
CA GLU A 709 -1.96 11.51 50.04
C GLU A 709 -0.50 11.79 49.73
N ALA A 710 0.22 12.32 50.72
CA ALA A 710 1.65 12.57 50.60
C ALA A 710 2.43 11.25 50.44
N GLU A 711 3.55 11.31 49.71
CA GLU A 711 4.57 10.25 49.60
C GLU A 711 4.26 9.03 48.72
N ILE A 712 3.13 9.00 48.00
CA ILE A 712 2.85 7.94 47.00
C ILE A 712 3.28 8.42 45.62
N LYS A 713 4.23 7.74 44.97
CA LYS A 713 4.66 8.09 43.60
C LYS A 713 3.70 7.49 42.57
N ARG A 714 3.50 8.17 41.43
CA ARG A 714 2.67 7.68 40.30
C ARG A 714 2.93 6.23 39.91
N GLY A 715 4.20 5.82 39.84
CA GLY A 715 4.60 4.46 39.46
C GLY A 715 4.03 3.37 40.36
N HIS A 716 3.65 3.71 41.59
CA HIS A 716 3.11 2.81 42.60
C HIS A 716 1.57 2.79 42.63
N ILE A 717 0.88 3.59 41.81
CA ILE A 717 -0.58 3.67 41.79
C ILE A 717 -1.13 2.79 40.66
N ARG A 718 -2.15 1.97 40.98
CA ARG A 718 -3.00 1.24 40.03
C ARG A 718 -4.46 1.45 40.40
N PHE A 719 -5.36 1.25 39.44
CA PHE A 719 -6.81 1.25 39.65
C PHE A 719 -7.36 -0.10 39.19
N ALA A 720 -8.20 -0.73 40.03
CA ALA A 720 -8.90 -1.98 39.73
C ALA A 720 -9.99 -2.19 40.80
N ASP A 721 -11.15 -2.72 40.42
CA ASP A 721 -12.18 -3.16 41.38
C ASP A 721 -11.72 -4.45 42.05
N ILE A 722 -11.32 -4.40 43.34
CA ILE A 722 -10.80 -5.58 44.06
C ILE A 722 -11.78 -6.15 45.09
N ASP A 723 -12.96 -5.56 45.27
CA ASP A 723 -14.01 -6.12 46.13
C ASP A 723 -15.32 -6.46 45.40
N GLY A 724 -15.38 -6.22 44.08
CA GLY A 724 -16.44 -6.63 43.18
C GLY A 724 -17.69 -5.77 43.31
N ASP A 725 -17.56 -4.52 43.76
CA ASP A 725 -18.69 -3.60 43.93
C ASP A 725 -19.00 -2.78 42.67
N GLY A 726 -18.22 -2.96 41.60
CA GLY A 726 -18.31 -2.26 40.33
C GLY A 726 -17.53 -0.95 40.29
N CYS A 727 -16.95 -0.50 41.40
CA CYS A 727 -16.15 0.73 41.46
C CYS A 727 -14.66 0.38 41.55
N ALA A 728 -13.84 1.03 40.72
CA ALA A 728 -12.40 0.83 40.78
C ALA A 728 -11.81 1.41 42.08
N ASP A 729 -11.00 0.58 42.74
CA ASP A 729 -10.24 0.93 43.93
C ASP A 729 -8.87 1.50 43.58
N LEU A 730 -8.29 2.28 44.48
CA LEU A 730 -6.91 2.75 44.34
C LEU A 730 -5.96 1.81 45.08
N LEU A 731 -4.95 1.32 44.36
CA LEU A 731 -3.98 0.37 44.88
C LEU A 731 -2.59 1.02 44.93
N GLN A 732 -2.00 1.05 46.12
CA GLN A 732 -0.59 1.39 46.31
C GLN A 732 0.25 0.12 46.34
N VAL A 733 1.03 -0.10 45.27
CA VAL A 733 1.91 -1.26 45.10
C VAL A 733 3.33 -0.93 45.57
N GLY A 734 3.88 -1.75 46.46
CA GLY A 734 5.27 -1.66 46.92
C GLY A 734 6.27 -2.31 45.96
N ASP A 735 7.57 -2.06 46.18
CA ASP A 735 8.65 -2.58 45.33
C ASP A 735 8.70 -4.12 45.30
N GLU A 736 8.31 -4.75 46.41
CA GLU A 736 8.23 -6.21 46.60
C GLU A 736 6.85 -6.78 46.21
N GLY A 737 5.99 -5.97 45.58
CA GLY A 737 4.66 -6.40 45.12
C GLY A 737 3.59 -6.51 46.21
N ASN A 738 3.86 -6.08 47.44
CA ASN A 738 2.85 -5.91 48.48
C ASN A 738 1.90 -4.74 48.13
N VAL A 739 0.65 -4.78 48.57
CA VAL A 739 -0.39 -3.81 48.17
C VAL A 739 -1.11 -3.25 49.40
N HIS A 740 -1.18 -1.93 49.50
CA HIS A 740 -2.15 -1.23 50.34
C HIS A 740 -3.36 -0.85 49.46
N ALA A 741 -4.55 -1.25 49.88
CA ALA A 741 -5.78 -0.98 49.16
C ALA A 741 -6.48 0.24 49.76
N TYR A 742 -6.98 1.12 48.90
CA TYR A 742 -7.88 2.21 49.25
C TYR A 742 -9.20 1.88 48.58
N PHE A 743 -10.12 1.29 49.35
CA PHE A 743 -11.42 0.88 48.83
C PHE A 743 -12.25 2.12 48.51
N ASN A 744 -12.77 2.18 47.30
CA ASN A 744 -13.70 3.21 46.85
C ASN A 744 -15.00 3.05 47.66
N VAL A 745 -15.49 4.15 48.21
CA VAL A 745 -16.81 4.21 48.84
C VAL A 745 -17.61 5.23 48.05
N PRO A 746 -18.39 4.78 47.05
CA PRO A 746 -19.13 5.66 46.16
C PRO A 746 -20.17 6.46 46.94
N ASN A 747 -20.51 7.63 46.42
CA ASN A 747 -21.57 8.46 46.97
C ASN A 747 -22.89 8.15 46.25
N ASP A 748 -24.02 8.22 46.96
CA ASP A 748 -25.35 8.07 46.34
C ASP A 748 -25.60 9.12 45.24
N ASP A 749 -24.91 10.27 45.31
CA ASP A 749 -24.85 11.26 44.24
C ASP A 749 -23.64 10.98 43.33
N PRO A 750 -23.84 10.55 42.07
CA PRO A 750 -22.76 10.20 41.15
C PRO A 750 -21.91 11.42 40.74
N PHE A 751 -22.34 12.64 41.04
CA PHE A 751 -21.54 13.86 40.81
C PHE A 751 -20.68 14.26 42.00
N THR A 752 -20.74 13.53 43.11
CA THR A 752 -19.91 13.76 44.30
C THR A 752 -18.78 12.75 44.35
N LEU A 753 -17.54 13.23 44.47
CA LEU A 753 -16.34 12.38 44.52
C LEU A 753 -16.46 11.30 45.61
N PRO A 754 -15.93 10.10 45.35
CA PRO A 754 -15.92 9.03 46.33
C PRO A 754 -15.04 9.34 47.53
N THR A 755 -15.25 8.59 48.61
CA THR A 755 -14.34 8.56 49.76
C THR A 755 -13.55 7.25 49.79
N TRP A 756 -12.40 7.25 50.48
CA TRP A 756 -11.50 6.10 50.48
C TRP A 756 -11.44 5.43 51.85
N ARG A 757 -11.62 4.11 51.90
CA ARG A 757 -11.39 3.29 53.09
C ARG A 757 -10.10 2.50 52.93
N MET A 758 -9.04 2.94 53.63
CA MET A 758 -7.73 2.31 53.51
C MET A 758 -7.60 1.01 54.31
N LYS A 759 -6.98 0.00 53.70
CA LYS A 759 -6.57 -1.26 54.31
C LYS A 759 -5.08 -1.52 54.00
N LYS A 760 -4.27 -1.53 55.06
CA LYS A 760 -2.83 -1.77 54.91
C LYS A 760 -2.56 -3.23 54.62
N ASN A 761 -1.62 -3.49 53.71
CA ASN A 761 -1.12 -4.83 53.43
C ASN A 761 -2.26 -5.79 53.06
N TRP A 762 -3.18 -5.32 52.23
CA TRP A 762 -4.31 -6.11 51.75
C TRP A 762 -3.82 -7.35 50.99
N ALA A 763 -2.75 -7.20 50.21
CA ALA A 763 -1.95 -8.29 49.66
C ALA A 763 -0.50 -8.18 50.16
N PRO A 764 0.12 -9.25 50.70
CA PRO A 764 1.47 -9.20 51.25
C PRO A 764 2.56 -9.28 50.18
N GLY A 765 2.18 -9.49 48.92
CA GLY A 765 3.09 -9.83 47.82
C GLY A 765 3.14 -11.33 47.57
N ALA A 766 3.25 -11.71 46.31
CA ALA A 766 3.50 -13.09 45.90
C ALA A 766 5.01 -13.36 45.72
N GLN A 767 5.42 -14.61 45.79
CA GLN A 767 6.82 -14.99 45.59
C GLN A 767 7.29 -14.58 44.18
N GLY A 768 8.37 -13.79 44.09
CA GLY A 768 8.88 -13.24 42.83
C GLY A 768 8.10 -12.04 42.29
N GLY A 769 7.05 -11.59 43.00
CA GLY A 769 6.32 -10.37 42.72
C GLY A 769 7.19 -9.13 42.95
N THR A 770 7.04 -8.15 42.06
CA THR A 770 7.67 -6.84 42.14
C THR A 770 6.69 -5.80 41.61
N LEU A 771 6.96 -4.52 41.85
CA LEU A 771 6.19 -3.40 41.28
C LEU A 771 5.96 -3.52 39.76
N THR A 772 6.96 -4.04 39.03
CA THR A 772 6.93 -4.11 37.56
C THR A 772 6.29 -5.38 36.99
N SER A 773 6.28 -6.48 37.76
CA SER A 773 5.69 -7.75 37.33
C SER A 773 4.19 -7.84 37.62
N LEU A 774 3.66 -6.93 38.45
CA LEU A 774 2.30 -6.99 38.92
C LEU A 774 1.27 -6.50 37.89
N ARG A 775 0.17 -7.23 37.74
CA ARG A 775 -1.05 -6.80 37.04
C ARG A 775 -2.28 -7.12 37.89
N PHE A 776 -3.38 -6.43 37.58
CA PHE A 776 -4.69 -6.68 38.17
C PHE A 776 -5.70 -6.81 37.04
N GLY A 777 -6.62 -7.77 37.18
CA GLY A 777 -7.72 -8.00 36.24
C GLY A 777 -8.50 -9.23 36.68
N ASP A 778 -9.81 -9.22 36.51
CA ASP A 778 -10.67 -10.36 36.83
C ASP A 778 -10.44 -11.47 35.79
N VAL A 779 -9.64 -12.48 36.11
CA VAL A 779 -9.32 -13.57 35.15
C VAL A 779 -10.20 -14.80 35.35
N ASN A 780 -11.00 -14.83 36.42
CA ASN A 780 -11.86 -15.95 36.76
C ASN A 780 -13.36 -15.68 36.48
N GLY A 781 -13.74 -14.41 36.28
CA GLY A 781 -15.08 -13.93 35.96
C GLY A 781 -16.00 -13.77 37.17
N ASP A 782 -15.46 -13.52 38.37
CA ASP A 782 -16.23 -13.35 39.61
C ASP A 782 -16.59 -11.90 39.94
N GLY A 783 -16.14 -10.95 39.12
CA GLY A 783 -16.37 -9.52 39.24
C GLY A 783 -15.29 -8.79 40.05
N ALA A 784 -14.38 -9.49 40.72
CA ALA A 784 -13.28 -8.88 41.47
C ALA A 784 -11.94 -9.11 40.76
N ALA A 785 -11.11 -8.06 40.70
CA ALA A 785 -9.80 -8.15 40.08
C ALA A 785 -8.87 -9.08 40.87
N ASP A 786 -8.20 -9.96 40.13
CA ASP A 786 -7.23 -10.90 40.66
C ASP A 786 -5.82 -10.32 40.70
N TYR A 787 -4.97 -10.90 41.55
CA TYR A 787 -3.57 -10.53 41.65
C TYR A 787 -2.73 -11.39 40.69
N LEU A 788 -2.07 -10.78 39.72
CA LEU A 788 -1.30 -11.49 38.68
C LEU A 788 0.19 -11.14 38.76
N THR A 789 1.05 -12.16 38.70
CA THR A 789 2.50 -11.97 38.55
C THR A 789 2.96 -12.41 37.17
N VAL A 790 3.56 -11.49 36.42
CA VAL A 790 4.08 -11.71 35.07
C VAL A 790 5.60 -11.86 35.09
N GLY A 791 6.08 -13.03 34.65
CA GLY A 791 7.49 -13.36 34.46
C GLY A 791 8.13 -12.57 33.33
N SER A 792 9.47 -12.52 33.26
CA SER A 792 10.19 -11.72 32.24
C SER A 792 9.92 -12.14 30.79
N ASP A 793 9.50 -13.39 30.58
CA ASP A 793 9.10 -14.01 29.32
C ASP A 793 7.57 -13.95 29.05
N GLY A 794 6.83 -13.24 29.91
CA GLY A 794 5.39 -13.11 29.83
C GLY A 794 4.60 -14.29 30.40
N SER A 795 5.25 -15.28 31.03
CA SER A 795 4.55 -16.30 31.81
C SER A 795 3.75 -15.68 32.98
N VAL A 796 2.66 -16.33 33.41
CA VAL A 796 1.73 -15.75 34.39
C VAL A 796 1.40 -16.76 35.48
N HIS A 797 1.49 -16.30 36.74
CA HIS A 797 0.80 -16.94 37.86
C HIS A 797 -0.34 -16.03 38.31
N ALA A 798 -1.54 -16.61 38.47
CA ALA A 798 -2.71 -15.91 38.97
C ALA A 798 -2.95 -16.27 40.44
N TYR A 799 -3.47 -15.33 41.20
CA TYR A 799 -3.83 -15.50 42.60
C TYR A 799 -5.25 -14.98 42.77
N PHE A 800 -6.22 -15.88 42.71
CA PHE A 800 -7.63 -15.52 42.69
C PHE A 800 -8.04 -14.85 44.00
N ASN A 801 -8.58 -13.66 43.90
CA ASN A 801 -8.86 -12.79 45.02
C ASN A 801 -10.15 -13.23 45.74
N ASN A 802 -10.03 -13.65 47.00
CA ASN A 802 -11.17 -14.03 47.83
C ASN A 802 -11.43 -12.98 48.93
N GLY A 803 -11.14 -11.71 48.68
CA GLY A 803 -11.30 -10.57 49.60
C GLY A 803 -10.02 -10.14 50.35
N GLY A 804 -8.86 -10.65 49.93
CA GLY A 804 -7.54 -10.36 50.52
C GLY A 804 -7.31 -10.94 51.92
N LEU A 805 -6.17 -10.60 52.54
CA LEU A 805 -5.63 -11.31 53.73
C LEU A 805 -6.58 -11.43 54.93
N ASP A 806 -7.39 -10.41 55.21
CA ASP A 806 -8.28 -10.41 56.39
C ASP A 806 -9.71 -10.90 56.07
N ALA A 807 -9.94 -11.46 54.89
CA ALA A 807 -11.23 -12.06 54.50
C ALA A 807 -11.01 -13.52 54.06
N GLY A 808 -11.05 -13.82 52.76
CA GLY A 808 -10.83 -15.17 52.22
C GLY A 808 -9.44 -15.44 51.65
N GLY A 809 -8.55 -14.44 51.62
CA GLY A 809 -7.18 -14.59 51.13
C GLY A 809 -7.08 -14.65 49.60
N PHE A 810 -6.08 -15.37 49.10
CA PHE A 810 -5.81 -15.55 47.68
C PHE A 810 -5.61 -17.03 47.34
N THR A 811 -6.25 -17.51 46.27
CA THR A 811 -6.11 -18.90 45.82
C THR A 811 -5.10 -18.97 44.67
N PRO A 812 -3.95 -19.64 44.82
CA PRO A 812 -2.91 -19.64 43.79
C PRO A 812 -3.24 -20.59 42.63
N HIS A 813 -3.17 -20.06 41.42
CA HIS A 813 -3.21 -20.77 40.14
C HIS A 813 -1.90 -20.53 39.39
N LEU A 814 -0.94 -21.43 39.58
CA LEU A 814 0.40 -21.28 39.04
C LEU A 814 0.45 -21.71 37.56
N ASN A 815 1.26 -21.03 36.74
CA ASN A 815 1.37 -21.27 35.30
C ASN A 815 0.05 -21.06 34.56
N PHE A 816 -0.79 -20.15 35.07
CA PHE A 816 -2.06 -19.75 34.50
C PHE A 816 -1.93 -19.40 33.01
N ALA A 817 -0.79 -18.80 32.63
CA ALA A 817 -0.29 -18.79 31.26
C ALA A 817 1.18 -19.22 31.23
N TYR A 818 1.54 -20.05 30.25
CA TYR A 818 2.94 -20.37 29.96
C TYR A 818 3.66 -19.18 29.31
N ALA A 819 4.97 -19.31 29.10
CA ALA A 819 5.78 -18.27 28.50
C ALA A 819 5.26 -17.89 27.11
N SER A 820 5.11 -16.59 26.89
CA SER A 820 4.65 -16.04 25.61
C SER A 820 5.81 -15.65 24.68
N ASP A 821 7.04 -15.67 25.22
CA ASP A 821 8.27 -15.10 24.65
C ASP A 821 8.22 -13.58 24.39
N TYR A 822 7.19 -12.89 24.89
CA TYR A 822 7.11 -11.43 24.92
C TYR A 822 7.59 -10.87 26.27
N PRO A 823 8.40 -9.79 26.25
CA PRO A 823 8.79 -9.09 27.46
C PRO A 823 7.57 -8.62 28.27
N ARG A 824 7.62 -8.80 29.59
CA ARG A 824 6.53 -8.46 30.53
C ARG A 824 6.01 -7.04 30.41
N GLU A 825 6.82 -6.08 29.99
CA GLU A 825 6.42 -4.68 29.82
C GLU A 825 5.33 -4.47 28.76
N TYR A 826 5.14 -5.44 27.86
CA TYR A 826 4.06 -5.42 26.87
C TYR A 826 2.81 -6.15 27.34
N VAL A 827 2.90 -6.96 28.40
CA VAL A 827 1.80 -7.80 28.86
C VAL A 827 0.81 -6.99 29.68
N GLN A 828 -0.46 -7.04 29.27
CA GLN A 828 -1.61 -6.39 29.91
C GLN A 828 -2.80 -7.37 29.95
N PHE A 829 -3.77 -7.08 30.80
CA PHE A 829 -4.97 -7.90 31.02
C PHE A 829 -6.21 -7.03 30.97
N HIS A 830 -7.09 -7.31 30.02
CA HIS A 830 -8.26 -6.48 29.67
C HIS A 830 -9.33 -7.38 29.05
N ASP A 831 -10.61 -7.15 29.33
CA ASP A 831 -11.69 -7.93 28.71
C ASP A 831 -12.02 -7.36 27.33
N ILE A 832 -11.39 -7.91 26.30
CA ILE A 832 -11.60 -7.44 24.93
C ILE A 832 -12.81 -8.11 24.28
N SER A 833 -13.31 -9.19 24.89
CA SER A 833 -14.39 -10.01 24.36
C SER A 833 -15.77 -9.62 24.92
N GLY A 834 -15.78 -9.02 26.10
CA GLY A 834 -16.96 -8.70 26.90
C GLY A 834 -17.60 -9.92 27.54
N ASP A 835 -16.81 -10.94 27.89
CA ASP A 835 -17.28 -12.16 28.55
C ASP A 835 -17.13 -12.14 30.08
N GLY A 836 -16.64 -11.02 30.62
CA GLY A 836 -16.39 -10.78 32.03
C GLY A 836 -15.02 -11.26 32.50
N LYS A 837 -14.16 -11.77 31.60
CA LYS A 837 -12.80 -12.20 31.96
C LYS A 837 -11.76 -11.38 31.23
N ALA A 838 -10.74 -10.98 31.98
CA ALA A 838 -9.57 -10.35 31.41
C ALA A 838 -8.80 -11.34 30.53
N ASP A 839 -8.55 -10.90 29.30
CA ASP A 839 -7.79 -11.60 28.27
C ASP A 839 -6.31 -11.26 28.33
N TYR A 840 -5.45 -12.13 27.79
CA TYR A 840 -4.01 -11.88 27.74
C TYR A 840 -3.66 -11.05 26.50
N LEU A 841 -3.09 -9.87 26.71
CA LEU A 841 -2.74 -8.95 25.64
C LEU A 841 -1.24 -8.63 25.62
N VAL A 842 -0.67 -8.53 24.43
CA VAL A 842 0.66 -7.96 24.17
C VAL A 842 0.47 -6.64 23.45
N VAL A 843 0.70 -5.54 24.17
CA VAL A 843 0.52 -4.16 23.71
C VAL A 843 1.87 -3.54 23.39
N TYR A 844 2.13 -3.30 22.10
CA TYR A 844 3.40 -2.74 21.62
C TYR A 844 3.43 -1.21 21.80
N LYS A 845 4.64 -0.62 21.85
CA LYS A 845 4.81 0.84 21.93
C LYS A 845 4.20 1.60 20.74
N GLY A 846 4.16 0.98 19.56
CA GLY A 846 3.48 1.54 18.36
C GLY A 846 1.95 1.44 18.42
N GLY A 847 1.40 0.85 19.48
CA GLY A 847 -0.02 0.64 19.68
C GLY A 847 -0.61 -0.58 18.99
N ALA A 848 0.22 -1.43 18.36
CA ALA A 848 -0.26 -2.73 17.92
C ALA A 848 -0.63 -3.60 19.14
N ILE A 849 -1.64 -4.44 19.01
CA ILE A 849 -2.10 -5.35 20.07
C ILE A 849 -2.27 -6.75 19.49
N ARG A 850 -1.64 -7.73 20.15
CA ARG A 850 -1.92 -9.16 19.94
C ARG A 850 -2.67 -9.71 21.16
N ALA A 851 -3.71 -10.52 20.92
CA ALA A 851 -4.62 -10.97 21.97
C ALA A 851 -4.77 -12.49 22.01
N TRP A 852 -5.08 -13.00 23.20
CA TRP A 852 -5.48 -14.37 23.47
C TRP A 852 -6.67 -14.36 24.44
N LEU A 853 -7.79 -14.96 24.02
CA LEU A 853 -8.97 -15.06 24.86
C LEU A 853 -8.77 -16.04 26.00
N ASN A 854 -9.21 -15.63 27.18
CA ASN A 854 -9.17 -16.43 28.39
C ASN A 854 -10.31 -17.45 28.44
N ARG A 855 -9.99 -18.75 28.35
CA ARG A 855 -10.97 -19.85 28.50
C ARG A 855 -10.98 -20.46 29.90
N GLY A 856 -10.48 -19.73 30.90
CA GLY A 856 -10.29 -20.17 32.28
C GLY A 856 -8.82 -20.43 32.65
N GLY A 857 -7.88 -19.99 31.83
CA GLY A 857 -6.44 -20.21 31.98
C GLY A 857 -6.03 -21.69 32.02
N ASN A 858 -4.73 -21.95 32.16
CA ASN A 858 -4.23 -23.32 32.29
C ASN A 858 -4.67 -23.87 33.65
N GLN A 859 -5.37 -25.01 33.63
CA GLN A 859 -5.87 -25.69 34.82
C GLN A 859 -4.80 -26.55 35.51
#